data_AF-A0A7X6CJL3-F1
#
_entry.id   AF-A0A7X6CJL3-F1
#
_cell.length_a   1.000
_cell.length_b   1.000
_cell.length_c   1.000
_cell.angle_alpha   90.00
_cell.angle_beta   90.00
_cell.angle_gamma   90.00
#
_symmetry.space_group_name_H-M   'P 1'
#
loop_
_entity.id
_entity.type
_entity.pdbx_description
1 polymer ?
#
loop_
_entity_poly.entity_id
_entity_poly.type
_entity_poly.pdbx_seq_one_letter_code
_entity_poly.pdbx_strand_id
1 'polypeptide(L)'
;MSNLNARVSGRAIAFIDTQVEDYQSLIAGVKPGTEVVVLDRAKDAIDQITQVLAAHNNIDSIHIVSHGSSGSLQLGKTRFSLDNLETYSQQLQQWRNALTAGADILIYGCNVGSGPRICPIVRQGINSLSHSESRLKLRSCSNVIKLEKGRFLVIRSTQDRGFQPVIEKSARSQLKPTAENLNKQFNKQLNQQSSTEDFRYETGVLTPGGSGASAINFESAIELEIASNKSAIDLESANNKSAIPYGIASLHELDGFTFIKRIAQLTNANVAASKNLTGSAAKGGDWELEVRTGNIKTPLVFTPETLANYEYVLNFSAATNFNSGFATTATPVKIDTDDFNGDGFLDLAVANLGSRDISILLGTGTGSFGTATNLFNPGNENPFSIAIRDLNGDGKLDLAVANPVSEGNGGFVSIRLGTGNGSFSNPTNFGEGIDPKSIASGDFNGDGKLDLITASANSNNLSLFLGDGSGSFSTAVNIINSGGSLDVTTADLNGDGKLDLVSSNGEATNNISVLLGDGTGNFSAPVNFSAGTGNHFITTADLNGDSKLDLVAASNTISNDIISVLLGDGTGNFGTATNFSVGLSPESVVAGDFNADGKIDLAASNGASGNVSVLLGDGTGNFNNATNFSVGTYPRFIAAGDFNVDGKLDLATPNFTSQDVSILLNVAANFGAINYSAIEGSTDTVVNLPVTLNATPAVDVTSAIVLNPISTATQNSDYTISPTTVSFPANTTNLTQNVAVTIKADNIPENSETVVLNLGNITGGSAGTIPQTTLTISDTAPTPTPATPAPTPATPAPTPA
;
A
#
# COMPACT_ATOMS: atom_id res chain seq x y z
N MET A 1 -26.55 -42.43 -2.22
CA MET A 1 -27.02 -41.38 -1.28
C MET A 1 -26.63 -41.75 0.15
N SER A 2 -25.44 -41.35 0.60
CA SER A 2 -25.03 -41.51 2.00
C SER A 2 -24.05 -40.40 2.39
N ASN A 3 -24.51 -39.52 3.30
CA ASN A 3 -23.75 -38.53 4.08
C ASN A 3 -23.03 -37.36 3.40
N LEU A 4 -23.71 -36.57 2.57
CA LEU A 4 -23.23 -35.21 2.21
C LEU A 4 -23.63 -34.11 3.21
N ASN A 5 -24.47 -34.40 4.21
CA ASN A 5 -24.99 -33.44 5.21
C ASN A 5 -24.59 -33.79 6.65
N ALA A 6 -23.35 -34.19 6.90
CA ALA A 6 -22.90 -34.37 8.27
C ALA A 6 -22.97 -33.02 9.01
N ARG A 7 -23.93 -32.88 9.93
CA ARG A 7 -24.04 -31.73 10.84
C ARG A 7 -22.70 -31.53 11.55
N VAL A 8 -22.31 -30.29 11.81
CA VAL A 8 -21.24 -30.02 12.78
C VAL A 8 -21.68 -30.65 14.11
N SER A 9 -20.90 -31.59 14.65
CA SER A 9 -21.23 -32.24 15.91
C SER A 9 -20.89 -31.29 17.05
N GLY A 10 -21.89 -30.53 17.54
CA GLY A 10 -21.71 -29.55 18.60
C GLY A 10 -22.40 -28.22 18.29
N ARG A 11 -22.45 -27.31 19.26
CA ARG A 11 -23.05 -25.97 19.10
C ARG A 11 -22.01 -25.02 18.52
N ALA A 12 -22.21 -24.58 17.28
CA ALA A 12 -21.24 -23.76 16.54
C ALA A 12 -21.81 -22.38 16.19
N ILE A 13 -20.95 -21.36 16.18
CA ILE A 13 -21.30 -20.01 15.70
C ILE A 13 -20.29 -19.56 14.63
N ALA A 14 -20.78 -19.07 13.49
CA ALA A 14 -20.01 -18.46 12.43
C ALA A 14 -20.21 -16.95 12.42
N PHE A 15 -19.16 -16.21 12.75
CA PHE A 15 -19.07 -14.77 12.58
C PHE A 15 -18.50 -14.47 11.20
N ILE A 16 -19.30 -13.84 10.35
CA ILE A 16 -18.92 -13.51 8.97
C ILE A 16 -18.89 -12.00 8.82
N ASP A 17 -17.72 -11.48 8.45
CA ASP A 17 -17.54 -10.05 8.21
C ASP A 17 -18.22 -9.59 6.92
N THR A 18 -18.92 -8.46 6.98
CA THR A 18 -19.57 -7.86 5.79
C THR A 18 -18.60 -7.27 4.79
N GLN A 19 -17.32 -7.11 5.14
CA GLN A 19 -16.27 -6.66 4.22
C GLN A 19 -15.68 -7.79 3.38
N VAL A 20 -15.98 -9.06 3.69
CA VAL A 20 -15.56 -10.20 2.86
C VAL A 20 -16.38 -10.22 1.57
N GLU A 21 -15.72 -10.40 0.43
CA GLU A 21 -16.39 -10.46 -0.87
C GLU A 21 -17.38 -11.62 -0.93
N ASP A 22 -18.58 -11.36 -1.45
CA ASP A 22 -19.64 -12.37 -1.55
C ASP A 22 -19.90 -13.15 -0.24
N TYR A 23 -19.84 -12.43 0.88
CA TYR A 23 -20.12 -12.99 2.19
C TYR A 23 -21.54 -13.62 2.27
N GLN A 24 -22.47 -13.21 1.42
CA GLN A 24 -23.80 -13.80 1.30
C GLN A 24 -23.76 -15.26 0.82
N SER A 25 -22.92 -15.59 -0.16
CA SER A 25 -22.71 -16.99 -0.58
C SER A 25 -22.03 -17.80 0.52
N LEU A 26 -21.15 -17.19 1.31
CA LEU A 26 -20.58 -17.83 2.50
C LEU A 26 -21.64 -18.11 3.55
N ILE A 27 -22.53 -17.15 3.84
CA ILE A 27 -23.69 -17.34 4.74
C ILE A 27 -24.56 -18.51 4.25
N ALA A 28 -24.94 -18.51 2.97
CA ALA A 28 -25.76 -19.56 2.37
C ALA A 28 -25.08 -20.93 2.41
N GLY A 29 -23.74 -20.93 2.39
CA GLY A 29 -22.89 -22.09 2.43
C GLY A 29 -22.54 -22.64 3.81
N VAL A 30 -22.97 -21.98 4.89
CA VAL A 30 -22.74 -22.46 6.25
C VAL A 30 -23.48 -23.78 6.49
N LYS A 31 -22.79 -24.78 7.05
CA LYS A 31 -23.37 -26.09 7.34
C LYS A 31 -24.57 -25.99 8.30
N PRO A 32 -25.65 -26.77 8.07
CA PRO A 32 -26.81 -26.77 8.96
C PRO A 32 -26.44 -27.14 10.40
N GLY A 33 -26.95 -26.36 11.36
CA GLY A 33 -26.68 -26.52 12.79
C GLY A 33 -25.69 -25.51 13.37
N THR A 34 -25.08 -24.68 12.53
CA THR A 34 -24.25 -23.54 12.94
C THR A 34 -25.09 -22.26 12.93
N GLU A 35 -25.04 -21.48 14.00
CA GLU A 35 -25.63 -20.14 14.04
C GLU A 35 -24.76 -19.17 13.25
N VAL A 36 -25.37 -18.31 12.43
CA VAL A 36 -24.64 -17.32 11.63
C VAL A 36 -24.88 -15.94 12.19
N VAL A 37 -23.80 -15.23 12.47
CA VAL A 37 -23.79 -13.84 12.91
C VAL A 37 -23.02 -13.02 11.90
N VAL A 38 -23.69 -12.02 11.34
CA VAL A 38 -23.09 -11.09 10.39
C VAL A 38 -22.53 -9.90 11.16
N LEU A 39 -21.22 -9.64 11.02
CA LEU A 39 -20.55 -8.54 11.69
C LEU A 39 -20.76 -7.24 10.92
N ASP A 40 -21.26 -6.23 11.62
CA ASP A 40 -21.45 -4.88 11.10
C ASP A 40 -20.09 -4.19 10.96
N ARG A 41 -19.75 -3.79 9.74
CA ARG A 41 -18.49 -3.09 9.41
C ARG A 41 -18.28 -1.79 10.18
N ALA A 42 -19.35 -1.15 10.66
CA ALA A 42 -19.26 0.15 11.34
C ALA A 42 -18.95 0.03 12.85
N LYS A 43 -18.95 -1.18 13.41
CA LYS A 43 -18.83 -1.42 14.86
C LYS A 43 -17.57 -2.23 15.19
N ASP A 44 -17.09 -2.10 16.42
CA ASP A 44 -15.99 -2.93 16.91
C ASP A 44 -16.42 -4.40 16.88
N ALA A 45 -15.70 -5.25 16.16
CA ALA A 45 -16.12 -6.63 16.00
C ALA A 45 -15.85 -7.49 17.23
N ILE A 46 -14.84 -7.17 18.04
CA ILE A 46 -14.59 -7.89 19.28
C ILE A 46 -15.74 -7.62 20.25
N ASP A 47 -16.25 -6.40 20.32
CA ASP A 47 -17.44 -6.08 21.12
C ASP A 47 -18.70 -6.78 20.58
N GLN A 48 -18.90 -6.81 19.26
CA GLN A 48 -20.02 -7.54 18.64
C GLN A 48 -19.98 -9.04 18.98
N ILE A 49 -18.82 -9.68 18.79
CA ILE A 49 -18.62 -11.10 19.11
C ILE A 49 -18.83 -11.32 20.61
N THR A 50 -18.29 -10.45 21.46
CA THR A 50 -18.44 -10.54 22.92
C THR A 50 -19.90 -10.46 23.35
N GLN A 51 -20.67 -9.52 22.79
CA GLN A 51 -22.10 -9.36 23.10
C GLN A 51 -22.91 -10.58 22.70
N VAL A 52 -22.62 -11.16 21.52
CA VAL A 52 -23.26 -12.41 21.09
C VAL A 52 -22.89 -13.54 22.04
N LEU A 53 -21.60 -13.74 22.31
CA LEU A 53 -21.15 -14.85 23.14
C LEU A 53 -21.64 -14.74 24.60
N ALA A 54 -21.87 -13.53 25.12
CA ALA A 54 -22.43 -13.33 26.45
C ALA A 54 -23.85 -13.92 26.61
N ALA A 55 -24.60 -14.05 25.51
CA ALA A 55 -25.92 -14.68 25.49
C ALA A 55 -25.87 -16.21 25.27
N HIS A 56 -24.69 -16.78 25.14
CA HIS A 56 -24.47 -18.18 24.76
C HIS A 56 -23.72 -18.97 25.83
N ASN A 57 -23.92 -20.29 25.80
CA ASN A 57 -23.21 -21.26 26.62
C ASN A 57 -23.05 -22.59 25.88
N ASN A 58 -22.02 -23.34 26.27
CA ASN A 58 -21.66 -24.63 25.69
C ASN A 58 -21.46 -24.56 24.17
N ILE A 59 -20.71 -23.56 23.69
CA ILE A 59 -20.27 -23.45 22.30
C ILE A 59 -19.02 -24.30 22.09
N ASP A 60 -19.10 -25.26 21.17
CA ASP A 60 -18.02 -26.19 20.84
C ASP A 60 -17.08 -25.63 19.78
N SER A 61 -17.58 -24.75 18.90
CA SER A 61 -16.74 -24.07 17.93
C SER A 61 -17.19 -22.66 17.55
N ILE A 62 -16.20 -21.79 17.35
CA ILE A 62 -16.36 -20.47 16.77
C ILE A 62 -15.65 -20.45 15.42
N HIS A 63 -16.30 -19.90 14.42
CA HIS A 63 -15.74 -19.69 13.09
C HIS A 63 -15.74 -18.19 12.81
N ILE A 64 -14.58 -17.63 12.45
CA ILE A 64 -14.43 -16.19 12.19
C ILE A 64 -13.93 -16.02 10.77
N VAL A 65 -14.72 -15.35 9.93
CA VAL A 65 -14.44 -15.19 8.51
C VAL A 65 -14.20 -13.73 8.21
N SER A 66 -13.00 -13.40 7.75
CA SER A 66 -12.57 -12.03 7.52
C SER A 66 -11.38 -11.94 6.57
N HIS A 67 -11.04 -10.73 6.14
CA HIS A 67 -9.70 -10.50 5.63
C HIS A 67 -8.65 -10.65 6.72
N GLY A 68 -7.41 -10.97 6.31
CA GLY A 68 -6.31 -11.20 7.23
C GLY A 68 -4.95 -10.86 6.63
N SER A 69 -3.98 -10.67 7.52
CA SER A 69 -2.55 -10.59 7.22
C SER A 69 -1.78 -11.24 8.37
N SER A 70 -0.46 -11.42 8.25
CA SER A 70 0.36 -11.98 9.34
C SER A 70 0.04 -11.34 10.69
N GLY A 71 -0.47 -12.13 11.64
CA GLY A 71 -0.79 -11.70 13.00
C GLY A 71 -1.90 -10.66 13.14
N SER A 72 -2.79 -10.52 12.16
CA SER A 72 -3.88 -9.53 12.18
C SER A 72 -5.11 -10.00 11.41
N LEU A 73 -6.29 -9.56 11.87
CA LEU A 73 -7.58 -9.70 11.20
C LEU A 73 -8.23 -8.34 10.99
N GLN A 74 -8.93 -8.15 9.87
CA GLN A 74 -9.81 -7.01 9.66
C GLN A 74 -11.24 -7.44 9.97
N LEU A 75 -11.74 -7.07 11.16
CA LEU A 75 -13.04 -7.50 11.68
C LEU A 75 -13.88 -6.29 12.09
N GLY A 76 -15.00 -6.06 11.43
CA GLY A 76 -15.83 -4.88 11.58
C GLY A 76 -14.99 -3.63 11.32
N LYS A 77 -15.10 -2.67 12.25
CA LYS A 77 -14.23 -1.48 12.28
C LYS A 77 -12.83 -1.79 12.84
N THR A 78 -12.61 -2.94 13.46
CA THR A 78 -11.42 -3.27 14.25
C THR A 78 -10.37 -4.00 13.42
N ARG A 79 -9.15 -3.46 13.37
CA ARG A 79 -7.97 -4.25 13.01
C ARG A 79 -7.49 -5.00 14.25
N PHE A 80 -7.89 -6.24 14.43
CA PHE A 80 -7.52 -7.05 15.59
C PHE A 80 -6.15 -7.70 15.34
N SER A 81 -5.10 -7.23 16.03
CA SER A 81 -3.70 -7.65 15.84
C SER A 81 -2.99 -7.90 17.16
N LEU A 82 -1.75 -8.41 17.12
CA LEU A 82 -0.91 -8.53 18.32
C LEU A 82 -0.74 -7.20 19.09
N ASP A 83 -0.80 -6.07 18.41
CA ASP A 83 -0.54 -4.75 18.99
C ASP A 83 -1.66 -4.30 19.93
N ASN A 84 -2.89 -4.71 19.65
CA ASN A 84 -4.06 -4.35 20.46
C ASN A 84 -4.76 -5.54 21.12
N LEU A 85 -4.32 -6.77 20.88
CA LEU A 85 -4.93 -7.97 21.43
C LEU A 85 -4.96 -7.97 22.96
N GLU A 86 -3.94 -7.41 23.63
CA GLU A 86 -3.93 -7.30 25.09
C GLU A 86 -5.01 -6.35 25.63
N THR A 87 -5.37 -5.32 24.87
CA THR A 87 -6.47 -4.40 25.20
C THR A 87 -7.81 -5.13 25.22
N TYR A 88 -7.97 -6.16 24.37
CA TYR A 88 -9.15 -7.04 24.34
C TYR A 88 -9.05 -8.26 25.25
N SER A 89 -8.01 -8.36 26.08
CA SER A 89 -7.78 -9.56 26.90
C SER A 89 -8.95 -9.90 27.82
N GLN A 90 -9.65 -8.90 28.35
CA GLN A 90 -10.84 -9.11 29.17
C GLN A 90 -12.01 -9.66 28.34
N GLN A 91 -12.31 -9.09 27.17
CA GLN A 91 -13.35 -9.61 26.27
C GLN A 91 -13.04 -11.04 25.83
N LEU A 92 -11.81 -11.32 25.39
CA LEU A 92 -11.38 -12.67 24.98
C LEU A 92 -11.44 -13.68 26.13
N GLN A 93 -11.15 -13.24 27.36
CA GLN A 93 -11.37 -14.04 28.56
C GLN A 93 -12.85 -14.27 28.86
N GLN A 94 -13.72 -13.30 28.59
CA GLN A 94 -15.17 -13.47 28.71
C GLN A 94 -15.71 -14.50 27.70
N TRP A 95 -15.13 -14.60 26.50
CA TRP A 95 -15.52 -15.61 25.51
C TRP A 95 -15.42 -17.03 26.08
N ARG A 96 -14.45 -17.29 26.97
CA ARG A 96 -14.30 -18.58 27.69
C ARG A 96 -15.60 -19.05 28.33
N ASN A 97 -16.41 -18.13 28.85
CA ASN A 97 -17.62 -18.46 29.60
C ASN A 97 -18.70 -19.08 28.69
N ALA A 98 -18.65 -18.78 27.39
CA ALA A 98 -19.54 -19.35 26.39
C ALA A 98 -19.03 -20.70 25.86
N LEU A 99 -17.72 -20.95 25.92
CA LEU A 99 -17.05 -22.08 25.27
C LEU A 99 -17.03 -23.35 26.13
N THR A 100 -17.13 -24.53 25.49
CA THR A 100 -16.87 -25.81 26.15
C THR A 100 -15.37 -26.06 26.37
N ALA A 101 -15.05 -27.00 27.26
CA ALA A 101 -13.67 -27.38 27.52
C ALA A 101 -13.03 -28.01 26.27
N GLY A 102 -12.03 -27.33 25.71
CA GLY A 102 -11.36 -27.76 24.47
C GLY A 102 -12.15 -27.44 23.20
N ALA A 103 -13.00 -26.41 23.23
CA ALA A 103 -13.63 -25.80 22.06
C ALA A 103 -12.58 -25.31 21.04
N ASP A 104 -12.99 -25.20 19.78
CA ASP A 104 -12.13 -24.77 18.69
C ASP A 104 -12.54 -23.39 18.13
N ILE A 105 -11.57 -22.54 17.79
CA ILE A 105 -11.76 -21.28 17.07
C ILE A 105 -11.05 -21.40 15.72
N LEU A 106 -11.81 -21.36 14.63
CA LEU A 106 -11.28 -21.44 13.26
C LEU A 106 -11.37 -20.06 12.63
N ILE A 107 -10.22 -19.53 12.19
CA ILE A 107 -10.07 -18.19 11.63
C ILE A 107 -9.77 -18.33 10.13
N TYR A 108 -10.71 -17.89 9.31
CA TYR A 108 -10.66 -17.89 7.85
C TYR A 108 -10.25 -16.50 7.39
N GLY A 109 -8.94 -16.26 7.35
CA GLY A 109 -8.35 -15.03 6.83
C GLY A 109 -6.96 -15.30 6.28
N CYS A 110 -6.63 -14.63 5.18
CA CYS A 110 -5.37 -14.84 4.47
C CYS A 110 -4.15 -14.58 5.38
N ASN A 111 -3.18 -15.48 5.36
CA ASN A 111 -1.85 -15.34 5.96
C ASN A 111 -1.84 -15.07 7.47
N VAL A 112 -2.94 -15.23 8.19
CA VAL A 112 -3.09 -14.82 9.60
C VAL A 112 -2.07 -15.52 10.50
N GLY A 113 -1.81 -16.80 10.23
CA GLY A 113 -0.84 -17.62 10.93
C GLY A 113 0.56 -17.62 10.32
N SER A 114 0.83 -16.83 9.28
CA SER A 114 2.16 -16.76 8.68
C SER A 114 3.21 -16.22 9.67
N GLY A 115 4.46 -16.68 9.57
CA GLY A 115 5.57 -16.21 10.42
C GLY A 115 6.40 -15.12 9.73
N PRO A 116 7.41 -14.53 10.40
CA PRO A 116 8.26 -13.51 9.77
C PRO A 116 8.89 -14.05 8.49
N ARG A 117 8.77 -13.27 7.39
CA ARG A 117 9.56 -13.52 6.19
C ARG A 117 11.02 -13.25 6.53
N ILE A 118 11.78 -14.30 6.83
CA ILE A 118 13.24 -14.20 6.76
C ILE A 118 13.55 -13.88 5.29
N CYS A 119 14.19 -12.74 5.07
CA CYS A 119 14.71 -12.28 3.79
C CYS A 119 15.36 -13.46 3.00
N PRO A 120 15.06 -13.64 1.69
CA PRO A 120 15.55 -14.77 0.88
C PRO A 120 17.07 -14.96 0.82
N ILE A 121 17.86 -13.99 1.29
CA ILE A 121 19.33 -14.00 1.22
C ILE A 121 19.97 -15.13 2.05
N VAL A 122 19.28 -15.70 3.05
CA VAL A 122 19.89 -16.73 3.92
C VAL A 122 19.90 -18.13 3.29
N ARG A 123 19.07 -18.42 2.28
CA ARG A 123 18.98 -19.78 1.72
C ARG A 123 20.05 -20.12 0.68
N GLN A 124 20.66 -19.12 0.01
CA GLN A 124 21.75 -19.36 -0.94
C GLN A 124 23.15 -19.35 -0.29
N GLY A 125 23.29 -18.85 0.95
CA GLY A 125 24.59 -18.79 1.63
C GLY A 125 25.00 -20.04 2.41
N ILE A 126 24.13 -21.03 2.59
CA ILE A 126 24.40 -22.20 3.45
C ILE A 126 24.89 -23.44 2.67
N ASN A 127 24.70 -23.49 1.35
CA ASN A 127 25.06 -24.67 0.55
C ASN A 127 26.45 -24.61 -0.13
N SER A 128 27.25 -23.55 0.06
CA SER A 128 28.53 -23.41 -0.64
C SER A 128 29.66 -22.80 0.20
N LEU A 129 30.02 -23.43 1.33
CA LEU A 129 31.29 -23.14 2.02
C LEU A 129 32.00 -24.44 2.41
N SER A 130 32.75 -24.99 1.46
CA SER A 130 33.89 -25.86 1.73
C SER A 130 35.14 -24.98 1.94
N HIS A 131 35.78 -25.16 3.09
CA HIS A 131 37.19 -24.94 3.41
C HIS A 131 38.01 -23.84 2.69
N SER A 132 38.61 -23.00 3.52
CA SER A 132 39.76 -22.10 3.32
C SER A 132 39.47 -20.65 2.90
N GLU A 133 39.84 -19.76 3.84
CA GLU A 133 40.18 -18.34 3.73
C GLU A 133 39.48 -17.48 2.67
N SER A 134 38.50 -16.69 3.11
CA SER A 134 38.15 -15.41 2.48
C SER A 134 37.51 -14.46 3.50
N ARG A 135 38.14 -13.31 3.71
CA ARG A 135 37.67 -12.22 4.59
C ARG A 135 36.39 -11.60 4.02
N LEU A 136 35.27 -11.70 4.74
CA LEU A 136 34.04 -10.96 4.42
C LEU A 136 34.07 -9.54 5.04
N LYS A 137 33.97 -8.52 4.18
CA LYS A 137 33.45 -7.19 4.53
C LYS A 137 31.92 -7.27 4.55
N LEU A 138 31.31 -7.24 5.72
CA LEU A 138 29.85 -7.12 5.88
C LEU A 138 29.45 -5.64 5.81
N ARG A 139 28.67 -5.25 4.80
CA ARG A 139 27.93 -3.99 4.78
C ARG A 139 26.47 -4.26 5.19
N SER A 140 26.09 -3.66 6.31
CA SER A 140 24.74 -3.32 6.82
C SER A 140 23.52 -4.08 6.28
N CYS A 141 23.05 -5.06 7.06
CA CYS A 141 21.64 -5.25 7.42
C CYS A 141 21.61 -5.56 8.93
N SER A 142 20.61 -5.06 9.66
CA SER A 142 20.50 -5.16 11.12
C SER A 142 20.73 -6.59 11.63
N ASN A 143 21.71 -6.74 12.54
CA ASN A 143 22.25 -8.01 12.98
C ASN A 143 21.40 -8.67 14.07
N VAL A 144 20.73 -9.78 13.77
CA VAL A 144 20.33 -10.79 14.77
C VAL A 144 20.78 -12.16 14.29
N ILE A 145 21.74 -12.77 15.00
CA ILE A 145 22.11 -14.17 14.78
C ILE A 145 21.40 -15.02 15.84
N LYS A 146 20.56 -15.95 15.39
CA LYS A 146 19.96 -16.97 16.25
C LYS A 146 21.02 -18.02 16.59
N LEU A 147 21.44 -18.08 17.86
CA LEU A 147 22.23 -19.20 18.36
C LEU A 147 21.29 -20.27 18.95
N GLU A 148 21.64 -21.54 18.81
CA GLU A 148 20.84 -22.65 19.32
C GLU A 148 20.57 -22.49 20.83
N LYS A 149 19.36 -22.91 21.24
CA LYS A 149 18.82 -22.80 22.61
C LYS A 149 18.48 -21.37 23.08
N GLY A 150 17.86 -20.58 22.21
CA GLY A 150 17.03 -19.44 22.62
C GLY A 150 17.77 -18.25 23.24
N ARG A 151 19.04 -18.04 22.88
CA ARG A 151 19.79 -16.83 23.28
C ARG A 151 20.05 -15.95 22.07
N PHE A 152 19.92 -14.64 22.28
CA PHE A 152 20.23 -13.61 21.28
C PHE A 152 21.52 -12.90 21.67
N LEU A 153 22.42 -12.71 20.71
CA LEU A 153 23.57 -11.83 20.85
C LEU A 153 23.29 -10.55 20.06
N VAL A 154 23.20 -9.41 20.78
CA VAL A 154 23.07 -8.08 20.17
C VAL A 154 24.46 -7.47 20.08
N ILE A 155 24.97 -7.27 18.87
CA ILE A 155 26.22 -6.51 18.65
C ILE A 155 25.84 -5.08 18.28
N ARG A 156 26.19 -4.12 19.14
CA ARG A 156 26.08 -2.69 18.80
C ARG A 156 27.24 -2.31 17.89
N SER A 157 26.93 -1.80 16.70
CA SER A 157 27.89 -1.02 15.91
C SER A 157 27.86 0.41 16.42
N THR A 158 28.95 0.90 17.00
CA THR A 158 29.21 2.33 17.12
C THR A 158 30.25 2.69 16.06
N GLN A 159 29.81 3.25 14.94
CA GLN A 159 30.67 4.02 14.05
C GLN A 159 29.92 5.30 13.67
N ASP A 160 30.22 6.37 14.40
CA ASP A 160 30.90 7.53 13.82
C ASP A 160 31.09 8.61 14.88
N ARG A 161 32.31 8.72 15.41
CA ARG A 161 32.91 9.99 15.88
C ARG A 161 34.43 9.85 15.87
N GLY A 162 35.07 10.38 14.83
CA GLY A 162 36.46 10.80 14.93
C GLY A 162 36.52 12.10 15.72
N PHE A 163 37.03 12.06 16.96
CA PHE A 163 37.48 13.26 17.66
C PHE A 163 38.96 13.10 18.04
N GLN A 164 39.78 13.99 17.49
CA GLN A 164 41.14 14.28 17.94
C GLN A 164 41.08 14.89 19.35
N PRO A 165 41.98 14.58 20.30
CA PRO A 165 41.94 15.18 21.63
C PRO A 165 42.50 16.60 21.60
N VAL A 166 41.64 17.61 21.81
CA VAL A 166 42.05 18.93 22.29
C VAL A 166 42.17 18.83 23.82
N ILE A 167 43.37 19.09 24.33
CA ILE A 167 43.66 19.19 25.75
C ILE A 167 43.16 20.55 26.24
N GLU A 168 42.15 20.58 27.12
CA GLU A 168 41.97 21.73 28.00
C GLU A 168 41.44 21.34 29.39
N LYS A 169 42.17 21.85 30.39
CA LYS A 169 42.00 21.64 31.84
C LYS A 169 40.88 22.54 32.39
N SER A 170 40.05 21.98 33.28
CA SER A 170 39.55 22.57 34.56
C SER A 170 38.21 21.90 34.92
N ALA A 171 37.82 21.56 36.16
CA ALA A 171 38.40 21.63 37.49
C ALA A 171 37.81 20.50 38.37
N ARG A 172 38.49 20.23 39.49
CA ARG A 172 38.27 19.18 40.51
C ARG A 172 36.93 19.30 41.25
N SER A 173 36.32 18.17 41.66
CA SER A 173 36.26 17.76 43.08
C SER A 173 35.63 16.37 43.32
N GLN A 174 36.40 15.50 43.98
CA GLN A 174 36.01 14.53 45.03
C GLN A 174 35.10 13.35 44.66
N LEU A 175 35.69 12.18 44.38
CA LEU A 175 35.58 10.93 45.17
C LEU A 175 36.37 9.78 44.49
N LYS A 176 37.27 9.15 45.23
CA LYS A 176 38.01 7.89 44.93
C LYS A 176 37.95 7.04 46.21
N PRO A 177 38.26 5.72 46.21
CA PRO A 177 38.33 4.78 45.08
C PRO A 177 37.67 3.40 45.40
N THR A 178 37.17 2.68 44.39
CA THR A 178 37.11 1.19 44.45
C THR A 178 36.95 0.60 43.05
N ALA A 179 38.05 0.60 42.28
CA ALA A 179 38.14 -0.06 40.98
C ALA A 179 39.33 -1.05 40.98
N GLU A 180 39.42 -1.88 42.02
CA GLU A 180 40.52 -2.85 42.17
C GLU A 180 40.07 -4.27 42.56
N ASN A 181 38.76 -4.57 42.59
CA ASN A 181 38.27 -5.89 43.00
C ASN A 181 37.42 -6.68 41.99
N LEU A 182 37.00 -6.13 40.83
CA LEU A 182 36.30 -6.95 39.83
C LEU A 182 37.23 -7.58 38.78
N ASN A 183 38.44 -7.06 38.58
CA ASN A 183 39.40 -7.64 37.63
C ASN A 183 40.15 -8.88 38.18
N LYS A 184 39.87 -9.29 39.42
CA LYS A 184 40.51 -10.43 40.11
C LYS A 184 39.68 -11.72 40.11
N GLN A 185 38.40 -11.68 39.72
CA GLN A 185 37.58 -12.90 39.61
C GLN A 185 37.53 -13.48 38.19
N PHE A 186 37.86 -12.71 37.15
CA PHE A 186 37.76 -13.19 35.77
C PHE A 186 39.01 -13.96 35.30
N ASN A 187 40.19 -13.71 35.87
CA ASN A 187 41.46 -14.34 35.46
C ASN A 187 41.81 -15.65 36.19
N LYS A 188 40.85 -16.30 36.87
CA LYS A 188 41.09 -17.55 37.65
C LYS A 188 40.52 -18.83 37.01
N GLN A 189 40.00 -18.80 35.79
CA GLN A 189 39.50 -20.02 35.12
C GLN A 189 40.13 -20.35 33.76
N LEU A 190 41.18 -19.64 33.34
CA LEU A 190 41.80 -19.85 32.02
C LEU A 190 43.23 -20.41 32.04
N ASN A 191 43.77 -20.81 33.20
CA ASN A 191 45.12 -21.40 33.28
C ASN A 191 45.19 -22.54 34.30
N GLN A 192 44.64 -23.71 33.96
CA GLN A 192 45.18 -24.98 34.44
C GLN A 192 45.21 -26.00 33.30
N GLN A 193 46.43 -26.52 33.06
CA GLN A 193 46.84 -27.66 32.24
C GLN A 193 47.26 -27.41 30.77
N SER A 194 48.44 -26.80 30.60
CA SER A 194 49.53 -27.35 29.75
C SER A 194 50.21 -28.48 30.54
N SER A 195 50.82 -29.56 30.05
CA SER A 195 51.61 -29.94 28.86
C SER A 195 51.83 -31.48 28.97
N THR A 196 52.02 -32.29 27.93
CA THR A 196 53.30 -32.55 27.23
C THR A 196 53.14 -33.62 26.12
N GLU A 197 53.99 -33.48 25.09
CA GLU A 197 54.60 -34.52 24.22
C GLU A 197 53.96 -34.99 22.89
N ASP A 198 54.71 -34.66 21.82
CA ASP A 198 55.01 -35.33 20.53
C ASP A 198 54.25 -36.62 20.11
N PHE A 199 53.75 -36.67 18.87
CA PHE A 199 54.34 -37.41 17.72
C PHE A 199 53.50 -37.27 16.43
N ARG A 200 54.15 -37.56 15.30
CA ARG A 200 53.89 -37.21 13.89
C ARG A 200 52.97 -38.17 13.08
N TYR A 201 52.75 -37.76 11.80
CA TYR A 201 52.34 -38.49 10.57
C TYR A 201 50.84 -38.76 10.41
N GLU A 202 50.12 -38.12 9.47
CA GLU A 202 50.08 -38.24 7.98
C GLU A 202 48.85 -39.04 7.52
N THR A 203 48.04 -38.35 6.71
CA THR A 203 47.29 -38.76 5.50
C THR A 203 46.75 -40.20 5.37
N GLY A 204 45.44 -40.28 5.11
CA GLY A 204 44.78 -41.48 4.60
C GLY A 204 43.42 -41.17 3.97
N VAL A 205 43.42 -40.98 2.65
CA VAL A 205 42.24 -40.88 1.78
C VAL A 205 41.64 -42.26 1.56
N LEU A 206 40.31 -42.41 1.67
CA LEU A 206 39.53 -43.41 0.93
C LEU A 206 38.15 -42.86 0.50
N THR A 207 37.76 -43.27 -0.70
CA THR A 207 36.72 -42.79 -1.64
C THR A 207 35.33 -43.47 -1.44
N PRO A 208 34.28 -43.16 -2.23
CA PRO A 208 32.87 -43.13 -1.79
C PRO A 208 32.05 -44.39 -2.11
N GLY A 209 30.94 -44.58 -1.38
CA GLY A 209 29.80 -45.41 -1.82
C GLY A 209 28.96 -46.02 -0.69
N GLY A 210 27.63 -46.00 -0.84
CA GLY A 210 26.74 -47.02 -0.25
C GLY A 210 25.63 -46.55 0.71
N SER A 211 24.43 -46.40 0.14
CA SER A 211 23.13 -46.90 0.65
C SER A 211 22.78 -46.85 2.15
N GLY A 212 21.72 -46.10 2.46
CA GLY A 212 20.48 -46.66 3.04
C GLY A 212 20.47 -47.20 4.48
N ALA A 213 19.54 -46.60 5.24
CA ALA A 213 18.70 -47.21 6.29
C ALA A 213 19.04 -46.91 7.77
N SER A 214 17.98 -46.39 8.41
CA SER A 214 17.45 -46.77 9.73
C SER A 214 17.68 -45.82 10.90
N ALA A 215 16.54 -45.30 11.35
CA ALA A 215 16.30 -44.59 12.58
C ALA A 215 16.77 -45.34 13.83
N ILE A 216 17.20 -44.59 14.85
CA ILE A 216 17.16 -45.02 16.24
C ILE A 216 16.57 -43.89 17.05
N ASN A 217 15.33 -44.10 17.51
CA ASN A 217 14.67 -43.34 18.56
C ASN A 217 15.31 -43.67 19.91
N PHE A 218 15.47 -42.66 20.77
CA PHE A 218 15.44 -42.82 22.22
C PHE A 218 14.65 -41.66 22.83
N GLU A 219 13.41 -41.95 23.23
CA GLU A 219 12.70 -41.22 24.29
C GLU A 219 13.12 -41.81 25.64
N SER A 220 13.43 -40.96 26.63
CA SER A 220 12.86 -41.06 27.98
C SER A 220 13.24 -39.85 28.86
N ALA A 221 12.19 -39.12 29.24
CA ALA A 221 11.88 -38.47 30.52
C ALA A 221 13.00 -37.94 31.44
N ILE A 222 12.92 -36.62 31.72
CA ILE A 222 12.99 -36.06 33.08
C ILE A 222 11.92 -34.97 33.19
N GLU A 223 10.86 -35.22 33.96
CA GLU A 223 10.05 -34.17 34.61
C GLU A 223 10.83 -33.62 35.80
N LEU A 224 10.78 -32.30 36.06
CA LEU A 224 10.52 -31.78 37.41
C LEU A 224 10.23 -30.26 37.41
N GLU A 225 9.01 -29.96 37.84
CA GLU A 225 8.63 -28.99 38.88
C GLU A 225 8.76 -27.48 38.64
N ILE A 226 7.58 -26.86 38.51
CA ILE A 226 7.30 -25.43 38.63
C ILE A 226 7.44 -25.03 40.10
N ALA A 227 8.42 -24.18 40.41
CA ALA A 227 8.45 -23.40 41.64
C ALA A 227 8.20 -21.93 41.32
N SER A 228 6.97 -21.50 41.60
CA SER A 228 6.60 -20.09 41.70
C SER A 228 7.43 -19.41 42.79
N ASN A 229 8.14 -18.32 42.45
CA ASN A 229 8.57 -17.38 43.47
C ASN A 229 8.23 -15.95 43.06
N LYS A 230 7.24 -15.41 43.79
CA LYS A 230 6.96 -13.99 43.93
C LYS A 230 8.17 -13.31 44.56
N SER A 231 8.68 -12.27 43.92
CA SER A 231 9.21 -11.12 44.63
C SER A 231 9.00 -9.88 43.79
N ALA A 232 8.02 -9.08 44.24
CA ALA A 232 7.99 -7.66 44.00
C ALA A 232 9.36 -7.06 44.35
N ILE A 233 9.87 -6.19 43.49
CA ILE A 233 10.91 -5.24 43.87
C ILE A 233 10.27 -3.86 43.75
N ASP A 234 10.16 -3.24 44.92
CA ASP A 234 9.65 -1.90 45.18
C ASP A 234 10.34 -0.84 44.32
N LEU A 235 9.50 -0.03 43.70
CA LEU A 235 9.79 1.35 43.31
C LEU A 235 9.72 2.21 44.59
N GLU A 236 10.86 2.58 45.18
CA GLU A 236 10.97 3.85 45.91
C GLU A 236 12.43 4.27 46.20
N SER A 237 12.69 5.57 46.02
CA SER A 237 13.89 6.36 46.35
C SER A 237 14.99 6.55 45.27
N ALA A 238 14.75 7.52 44.37
CA ALA A 238 15.67 8.65 44.12
C ALA A 238 15.06 9.63 43.10
N ASN A 239 14.47 10.71 43.62
CA ASN A 239 14.11 11.89 42.84
C ASN A 239 15.37 12.59 42.32
N ASN A 240 15.60 12.58 41.00
CA ASN A 240 16.13 13.76 40.31
C ASN A 240 15.61 13.80 38.87
N LYS A 241 15.10 14.96 38.46
CA LYS A 241 14.35 15.21 37.22
C LYS A 241 15.21 15.01 35.96
N SER A 242 14.53 14.60 34.88
CA SER A 242 14.98 14.56 33.48
C SER A 242 15.68 13.28 32.99
N ALA A 243 14.92 12.18 32.92
CA ALA A 243 15.16 11.11 31.96
C ALA A 243 13.82 10.45 31.63
N ILE A 244 13.42 10.55 30.36
CA ILE A 244 12.18 10.01 29.79
C ILE A 244 12.37 8.48 29.66
N PRO A 245 11.40 7.63 30.06
CA PRO A 245 11.58 6.19 29.96
C PRO A 245 11.41 5.74 28.51
N TYR A 246 12.52 5.41 27.84
CA TYR A 246 12.51 4.59 26.64
C TYR A 246 12.09 3.17 27.01
N GLY A 247 10.80 2.88 26.84
CA GLY A 247 10.30 1.53 26.76
C GLY A 247 10.84 0.87 25.49
N ILE A 248 11.71 -0.11 25.67
CA ILE A 248 12.02 -1.15 24.70
C ILE A 248 10.70 -1.74 24.16
N ALA A 249 10.26 -1.28 22.99
CA ALA A 249 9.35 -2.05 22.16
C ALA A 249 10.07 -3.37 21.84
N SER A 250 9.62 -4.44 22.49
CA SER A 250 10.05 -5.80 22.19
C SER A 250 9.90 -6.04 20.70
N LEU A 251 10.91 -6.62 20.08
CA LEU A 251 10.91 -7.18 18.72
C LEU A 251 9.84 -8.28 18.59
N HIS A 252 8.56 -7.92 18.65
CA HIS A 252 7.46 -8.75 18.18
C HIS A 252 7.21 -8.38 16.71
N GLU A 253 8.19 -8.68 15.87
CA GLU A 253 7.99 -8.71 14.43
C GLU A 253 6.82 -9.68 14.13
N LEU A 254 5.76 -9.17 13.48
CA LEU A 254 4.64 -9.84 12.78
C LEU A 254 4.68 -11.39 12.77
N ASP A 255 4.51 -12.00 13.94
CA ASP A 255 4.48 -13.45 14.10
C ASP A 255 3.03 -13.91 14.25
N GLY A 256 2.41 -14.28 13.13
CA GLY A 256 1.09 -14.87 13.09
C GLY A 256 0.95 -16.09 14.00
N PHE A 257 2.03 -16.84 14.24
CA PHE A 257 1.98 -17.93 15.22
C PHE A 257 1.82 -17.41 16.67
N THR A 258 2.49 -16.32 17.03
CA THR A 258 2.35 -15.68 18.34
C THR A 258 0.95 -15.11 18.53
N PHE A 259 0.38 -14.49 17.49
CA PHE A 259 -1.01 -14.01 17.49
C PHE A 259 -1.99 -15.14 17.80
N ILE A 260 -1.92 -16.23 17.02
CA ILE A 260 -2.81 -17.39 17.18
C ILE A 260 -2.62 -18.05 18.56
N LYS A 261 -1.38 -18.20 19.03
CA LYS A 261 -1.08 -18.74 20.36
C LYS A 261 -1.66 -17.87 21.48
N ARG A 262 -1.63 -16.55 21.33
CA ARG A 262 -2.11 -15.64 22.35
C ARG A 262 -3.64 -15.62 22.43
N ILE A 263 -4.34 -15.68 21.29
CA ILE A 263 -5.79 -15.89 21.26
C ILE A 263 -6.14 -17.18 22.01
N ALA A 264 -5.46 -18.29 21.70
CA ALA A 264 -5.69 -19.58 22.37
C ALA A 264 -5.53 -19.52 23.89
N GLN A 265 -4.49 -18.82 24.37
CA GLN A 265 -4.27 -18.60 25.81
C GLN A 265 -5.37 -17.75 26.45
N LEU A 266 -5.83 -16.71 25.74
CA LEU A 266 -6.83 -15.79 26.26
C LEU A 266 -8.25 -16.37 26.21
N THR A 267 -8.57 -17.26 25.27
CA THR A 267 -9.89 -17.90 25.16
C THR A 267 -9.94 -19.32 25.72
N ASN A 268 -8.79 -19.89 26.13
CA ASN A 268 -8.64 -21.28 26.56
C ASN A 268 -9.20 -22.30 25.54
N ALA A 269 -9.17 -21.94 24.26
CA ALA A 269 -9.63 -22.73 23.13
C ALA A 269 -8.45 -23.18 22.27
N ASN A 270 -8.65 -24.23 21.47
CA ASN A 270 -7.75 -24.53 20.37
C ASN A 270 -8.03 -23.52 19.24
N VAL A 271 -7.01 -23.02 18.54
CA VAL A 271 -7.19 -22.00 17.49
C VAL A 271 -6.51 -22.48 16.22
N ALA A 272 -7.18 -22.34 15.08
CA ALA A 272 -6.62 -22.63 13.76
C ALA A 272 -6.72 -21.42 12.83
N ALA A 273 -5.70 -21.19 12.00
CA ALA A 273 -5.69 -20.15 10.98
C ALA A 273 -4.80 -20.54 9.79
N SER A 274 -4.99 -19.85 8.66
CA SER A 274 -4.23 -20.10 7.43
C SER A 274 -2.84 -19.44 7.46
N LYS A 275 -1.83 -20.08 6.85
CA LYS A 275 -0.49 -19.52 6.60
C LYS A 275 -0.36 -18.83 5.25
N ASN A 276 -1.33 -19.01 4.36
CA ASN A 276 -1.30 -18.60 2.96
C ASN A 276 -2.63 -17.92 2.57
N LEU A 277 -2.92 -17.79 1.27
CA LEU A 277 -4.20 -17.22 0.83
C LEU A 277 -5.34 -18.19 1.18
N THR A 278 -6.40 -17.67 1.78
CA THR A 278 -7.62 -18.44 2.08
C THR A 278 -8.69 -18.17 1.02
N GLY A 279 -9.36 -19.20 0.50
CA GLY A 279 -10.46 -19.06 -0.47
C GLY A 279 -10.24 -19.86 -1.76
N SER A 280 -10.46 -19.22 -2.90
CA SER A 280 -10.46 -19.84 -4.22
C SER A 280 -9.14 -20.52 -4.60
N ALA A 281 -9.23 -21.83 -4.88
CA ALA A 281 -8.15 -22.64 -5.45
C ALA A 281 -7.68 -22.11 -6.82
N ALA A 282 -8.59 -21.56 -7.61
CA ALA A 282 -8.25 -20.98 -8.92
C ALA A 282 -7.36 -19.73 -8.80
N LYS A 283 -7.37 -19.06 -7.64
CA LYS A 283 -6.56 -17.86 -7.35
C LYS A 283 -5.40 -18.12 -6.40
N GLY A 284 -5.01 -19.39 -6.26
CA GLY A 284 -3.87 -19.80 -5.44
C GLY A 284 -4.13 -19.76 -3.93
N GLY A 285 -5.38 -19.59 -3.51
CA GLY A 285 -5.79 -19.81 -2.12
C GLY A 285 -6.26 -21.24 -1.88
N ASP A 286 -6.40 -21.61 -0.62
CA ASP A 286 -7.05 -22.85 -0.22
C ASP A 286 -7.90 -22.60 1.02
N TRP A 287 -8.61 -23.62 1.50
CA TRP A 287 -9.38 -23.50 2.75
C TRP A 287 -8.69 -24.22 3.91
N GLU A 288 -7.39 -24.47 3.78
CA GLU A 288 -6.60 -25.16 4.80
C GLU A 288 -6.19 -24.19 5.90
N LEU A 289 -6.37 -24.63 7.15
CA LEU A 289 -5.93 -23.91 8.35
C LEU A 289 -4.74 -24.67 8.94
N GLU A 290 -3.54 -24.31 8.48
CA GLU A 290 -2.29 -25.06 8.72
C GLU A 290 -1.58 -24.62 10.00
N VAL A 291 -1.90 -23.45 10.54
CA VAL A 291 -1.52 -23.08 11.91
C VAL A 291 -2.57 -23.56 12.88
N ARG A 292 -2.14 -24.29 13.90
CA ARG A 292 -3.04 -24.80 14.94
C ARG A 292 -2.38 -24.72 16.31
N THR A 293 -3.17 -24.40 17.32
CA THR A 293 -2.81 -24.59 18.73
C THR A 293 -3.67 -25.71 19.31
N GLY A 294 -3.06 -26.73 19.90
CA GLY A 294 -3.80 -27.88 20.41
C GLY A 294 -4.39 -28.77 19.31
N ASN A 295 -5.43 -29.54 19.65
CA ASN A 295 -6.03 -30.52 18.73
C ASN A 295 -7.37 -30.01 18.19
N ILE A 296 -7.38 -29.55 16.94
CA ILE A 296 -8.58 -29.06 16.24
C ILE A 296 -9.43 -30.25 15.78
N LYS A 297 -10.63 -30.37 16.33
CA LYS A 297 -11.58 -31.46 16.08
C LYS A 297 -12.71 -31.04 15.14
N THR A 298 -12.95 -29.74 15.05
CA THR A 298 -14.05 -29.15 14.30
C THR A 298 -13.74 -29.12 12.80
N PRO A 299 -14.63 -29.62 11.93
CA PRO A 299 -14.48 -29.48 10.48
C PRO A 299 -14.70 -28.02 10.04
N LEU A 300 -14.32 -27.68 8.81
CA LEU A 300 -14.61 -26.35 8.25
C LEU A 300 -16.11 -26.08 8.24
N VAL A 301 -16.50 -24.82 8.42
CA VAL A 301 -17.89 -24.41 8.62
C VAL A 301 -18.75 -24.46 7.34
N PHE A 302 -18.12 -24.39 6.18
CA PHE A 302 -18.82 -24.34 4.88
C PHE A 302 -19.00 -25.71 4.25
N THR A 303 -20.03 -25.87 3.43
CA THR A 303 -20.27 -27.06 2.62
C THR A 303 -19.17 -27.24 1.55
N PRO A 304 -18.87 -28.47 1.09
CA PRO A 304 -17.90 -28.68 0.02
C PRO A 304 -18.24 -27.93 -1.28
N GLU A 305 -19.53 -27.76 -1.58
CA GLU A 305 -19.98 -27.00 -2.75
C GLU A 305 -19.62 -25.52 -2.63
N THR A 306 -19.85 -24.91 -1.46
CA THR A 306 -19.42 -23.53 -1.20
C THR A 306 -17.91 -23.37 -1.28
N LEU A 307 -17.14 -24.29 -0.69
CA LEU A 307 -15.68 -24.22 -0.73
C LEU A 307 -15.13 -24.33 -2.16
N ALA A 308 -15.78 -25.14 -3.02
CA ALA A 308 -15.39 -25.33 -4.41
C ALA A 308 -15.83 -24.19 -5.34
N ASN A 309 -16.98 -23.57 -5.05
CA ASN A 309 -17.59 -22.54 -5.90
C ASN A 309 -17.31 -21.11 -5.44
N TYR A 310 -16.75 -20.91 -4.24
CA TYR A 310 -16.40 -19.58 -3.78
C TYR A 310 -15.24 -19.02 -4.61
N GLU A 311 -15.54 -18.04 -5.45
CA GLU A 311 -14.59 -17.57 -6.45
C GLU A 311 -13.53 -16.63 -5.87
N TYR A 312 -13.72 -16.04 -4.69
CA TYR A 312 -12.83 -15.04 -4.11
C TYR A 312 -11.70 -15.64 -3.25
N VAL A 313 -10.57 -14.94 -3.16
CA VAL A 313 -9.58 -15.13 -2.08
C VAL A 313 -9.76 -13.99 -1.11
N LEU A 314 -9.55 -14.22 0.18
CA LEU A 314 -9.76 -13.21 1.22
C LEU A 314 -8.62 -12.16 1.24
N ASN A 315 -8.07 -11.75 0.08
CA ASN A 315 -6.90 -10.88 -0.13
C ASN A 315 -7.07 -9.87 -1.29
N PHE A 316 -6.27 -8.79 -1.31
CA PHE A 316 -6.21 -7.76 -2.38
C PHE A 316 -5.08 -7.96 -3.42
N SER A 317 -5.03 -7.10 -4.45
CA SER A 317 -4.23 -7.16 -5.69
C SER A 317 -2.72 -6.94 -5.57
N ALA A 318 -1.96 -7.42 -6.57
CA ALA A 318 -0.52 -7.32 -6.78
C ALA A 318 -0.11 -6.21 -7.76
N ALA A 319 1.01 -5.52 -7.47
CA ALA A 319 1.64 -4.52 -8.33
C ALA A 319 2.49 -5.11 -9.46
N THR A 320 2.76 -4.29 -10.49
CA THR A 320 3.78 -4.57 -11.50
C THR A 320 5.07 -3.85 -11.13
N ASN A 321 6.17 -4.59 -10.98
CA ASN A 321 7.49 -4.04 -10.65
C ASN A 321 8.38 -4.03 -11.90
N PHE A 322 8.99 -2.90 -12.24
CA PHE A 322 9.93 -2.81 -13.36
C PHE A 322 11.34 -2.47 -12.88
N ASN A 323 12.31 -3.25 -13.34
CA ASN A 323 13.72 -3.15 -12.97
C ASN A 323 14.60 -2.69 -14.15
N SER A 324 14.02 -2.09 -15.19
CA SER A 324 14.66 -1.98 -16.50
C SER A 324 15.44 -0.68 -16.71
N GLY A 325 16.63 -0.60 -16.12
CA GLY A 325 17.67 0.35 -16.59
C GLY A 325 18.39 1.17 -15.52
N PHE A 326 18.03 1.01 -14.25
CA PHE A 326 18.77 1.63 -13.16
C PHE A 326 20.18 1.03 -13.04
N ALA A 327 21.16 1.85 -12.64
CA ALA A 327 22.48 1.33 -12.28
C ALA A 327 22.33 0.29 -11.15
N THR A 328 23.19 -0.73 -11.08
CA THR A 328 23.14 -1.79 -10.05
C THR A 328 23.41 -1.30 -8.61
N THR A 329 23.63 0.01 -8.45
CA THR A 329 23.79 0.72 -7.19
C THR A 329 22.76 1.84 -7.03
N ALA A 330 21.76 1.92 -7.91
CA ALA A 330 20.72 2.92 -7.83
C ALA A 330 19.91 2.69 -6.55
N THR A 331 19.76 3.73 -5.76
CA THR A 331 18.85 3.71 -4.62
C THR A 331 17.84 4.82 -4.86
N PRO A 332 16.72 4.52 -5.54
CA PRO A 332 15.78 5.54 -5.96
C PRO A 332 15.07 6.12 -4.72
N VAL A 333 14.97 7.44 -4.65
CA VAL A 333 14.49 8.16 -3.45
C VAL A 333 13.30 9.08 -3.70
N LYS A 334 13.20 9.63 -4.91
CA LYS A 334 12.14 10.53 -5.35
C LYS A 334 11.82 10.21 -6.79
N ILE A 335 10.54 10.31 -7.13
CA ILE A 335 10.06 10.27 -8.51
C ILE A 335 9.23 11.52 -8.74
N ASP A 336 9.32 12.07 -9.95
CA ASP A 336 8.42 13.10 -10.47
C ASP A 336 8.05 12.71 -11.91
N THR A 337 6.88 13.14 -12.38
CA THR A 337 6.31 12.67 -13.64
C THR A 337 5.67 13.79 -14.45
N ASP A 338 5.93 13.79 -15.76
CA ASP A 338 5.34 14.69 -16.76
C ASP A 338 5.71 14.19 -18.17
N ASP A 339 5.20 14.81 -19.24
CA ASP A 339 5.54 14.45 -20.63
C ASP A 339 6.79 15.23 -21.11
N PHE A 340 7.98 14.62 -21.00
CA PHE A 340 9.24 15.29 -21.36
C PHE A 340 9.47 15.43 -22.86
N ASN A 341 8.70 14.70 -23.66
CA ASN A 341 8.96 14.52 -25.08
C ASN A 341 7.81 14.98 -25.99
N GLY A 342 6.67 15.34 -25.41
CA GLY A 342 5.50 15.88 -26.09
C GLY A 342 4.67 14.83 -26.83
N ASP A 343 4.78 13.54 -26.48
CA ASP A 343 4.02 12.45 -27.12
C ASP A 343 2.66 12.19 -26.48
N GLY A 344 2.33 12.89 -25.40
CA GLY A 344 1.09 12.75 -24.64
C GLY A 344 1.10 11.62 -23.63
N PHE A 345 2.25 10.98 -23.38
CA PHE A 345 2.40 9.95 -22.35
C PHE A 345 3.25 10.46 -21.19
N LEU A 346 2.86 10.09 -19.97
CA LEU A 346 3.63 10.47 -18.78
C LEU A 346 4.97 9.71 -18.74
N ASP A 347 6.06 10.47 -18.59
CA ASP A 347 7.42 10.01 -18.39
C ASP A 347 7.80 10.09 -16.90
N LEU A 348 8.93 9.46 -16.53
CA LEU A 348 9.44 9.45 -15.15
C LEU A 348 10.85 10.03 -15.05
N ALA A 349 11.06 10.93 -14.09
CA ALA A 349 12.37 11.33 -13.60
C ALA A 349 12.58 10.75 -12.18
N VAL A 350 13.63 9.95 -12.00
CA VAL A 350 13.91 9.25 -10.73
C VAL A 350 15.25 9.69 -10.18
N ALA A 351 15.27 10.28 -8.99
CA ALA A 351 16.50 10.62 -8.29
C ALA A 351 17.09 9.37 -7.62
N ASN A 352 18.35 9.04 -7.93
CA ASN A 352 19.03 7.90 -7.35
C ASN A 352 20.21 8.34 -6.46
N LEU A 353 20.09 8.07 -5.17
CA LEU A 353 21.08 8.50 -4.17
C LEU A 353 22.40 7.74 -4.32
N GLY A 354 22.34 6.42 -4.53
CA GLY A 354 23.51 5.54 -4.55
C GLY A 354 24.32 5.59 -5.84
N SER A 355 23.67 5.76 -6.99
CA SER A 355 24.32 5.95 -8.30
C SER A 355 24.64 7.41 -8.63
N ARG A 356 24.07 8.36 -7.87
CA ARG A 356 24.30 9.82 -8.01
C ARG A 356 23.90 10.36 -9.39
N ASP A 357 22.79 9.86 -9.89
CA ASP A 357 22.22 10.24 -11.17
C ASP A 357 20.71 10.45 -11.06
N ILE A 358 20.15 11.07 -12.09
CA ILE A 358 18.71 11.08 -12.35
C ILE A 358 18.45 10.16 -13.53
N SER A 359 17.61 9.14 -13.34
CA SER A 359 17.14 8.30 -14.45
C SER A 359 15.91 8.92 -15.09
N ILE A 360 15.94 9.07 -16.42
CA ILE A 360 14.80 9.50 -17.24
C ILE A 360 14.25 8.28 -17.98
N LEU A 361 12.97 7.98 -17.79
CA LEU A 361 12.29 6.86 -18.42
C LEU A 361 11.09 7.39 -19.20
N LEU A 362 11.10 7.22 -20.53
CA LEU A 362 9.97 7.66 -21.36
C LEU A 362 8.82 6.67 -21.28
N GLY A 363 7.61 7.16 -21.06
CA GLY A 363 6.38 6.42 -21.03
C GLY A 363 6.03 5.82 -22.38
N THR A 364 5.26 4.74 -22.36
CA THR A 364 4.73 4.11 -23.59
C THR A 364 3.22 4.29 -23.74
N GLY A 365 2.58 4.95 -22.77
CA GLY A 365 1.12 5.06 -22.68
C GLY A 365 0.42 3.75 -22.33
N THR A 366 1.14 2.76 -21.79
CA THR A 366 0.58 1.44 -21.40
C THR A 366 0.87 1.07 -19.95
N GLY A 367 1.37 2.00 -19.15
CA GLY A 367 1.93 1.71 -17.82
C GLY A 367 3.35 1.12 -17.83
N SER A 368 3.94 0.98 -19.03
CA SER A 368 5.32 0.53 -19.23
C SER A 368 6.22 1.68 -19.68
N PHE A 369 7.53 1.54 -19.45
CA PHE A 369 8.52 2.57 -19.75
C PHE A 369 9.65 2.04 -20.63
N GLY A 370 10.21 2.94 -21.44
CA GLY A 370 11.40 2.69 -22.25
C GLY A 370 12.67 2.48 -21.42
N THR A 371 13.80 2.36 -22.10
CA THR A 371 15.10 2.20 -21.42
C THR A 371 15.49 3.50 -20.72
N ALA A 372 15.90 3.40 -19.46
CA ALA A 372 16.35 4.55 -18.68
C ALA A 372 17.58 5.24 -19.30
N THR A 373 17.53 6.56 -19.41
CA THR A 373 18.66 7.43 -19.71
C THR A 373 19.14 8.09 -18.42
N ASN A 374 20.39 7.87 -18.03
CA ASN A 374 20.92 8.36 -16.75
C ASN A 374 21.69 9.68 -16.92
N LEU A 375 21.23 10.72 -16.20
CA LEU A 375 21.85 12.03 -16.12
C LEU A 375 22.78 12.09 -14.91
N PHE A 376 24.08 11.94 -15.12
CA PHE A 376 25.06 11.96 -14.04
C PHE A 376 25.31 13.36 -13.50
N ASN A 377 25.42 13.49 -12.17
CA ASN A 377 25.91 14.70 -11.53
C ASN A 377 27.45 14.62 -11.38
N PRO A 378 28.22 15.55 -11.96
CA PRO A 378 29.68 15.51 -11.88
C PRO A 378 30.16 15.96 -10.49
N GLY A 379 30.29 15.01 -9.54
CA GLY A 379 30.83 15.29 -8.21
C GLY A 379 30.45 14.27 -7.13
N ASN A 380 30.42 14.71 -5.87
CA ASN A 380 30.10 13.88 -4.70
C ASN A 380 28.65 14.05 -4.21
N GLU A 381 27.79 14.62 -5.05
CA GLU A 381 26.46 15.06 -4.67
C GLU A 381 25.43 13.94 -4.84
N ASN A 382 24.38 13.98 -4.03
CA ASN A 382 23.36 12.95 -4.03
C ASN A 382 22.00 13.57 -4.37
N PRO A 383 21.48 13.41 -5.60
CA PRO A 383 20.17 13.96 -5.96
C PRO A 383 19.11 13.39 -5.02
N PHE A 384 18.32 14.27 -4.39
CA PHE A 384 17.37 13.87 -3.35
C PHE A 384 15.92 14.25 -3.67
N SER A 385 15.70 15.43 -4.25
CA SER A 385 14.38 15.86 -4.73
C SER A 385 14.50 16.45 -6.13
N ILE A 386 13.42 16.31 -6.91
CA ILE A 386 13.30 16.79 -8.29
C ILE A 386 12.01 17.62 -8.36
N ALA A 387 12.02 18.66 -9.17
CA ALA A 387 10.84 19.34 -9.69
C ALA A 387 10.97 19.50 -11.21
N ILE A 388 9.91 19.18 -11.93
CA ILE A 388 9.82 19.32 -13.39
C ILE A 388 8.95 20.52 -13.75
N ARG A 389 9.47 21.53 -14.45
CA ARG A 389 8.70 22.67 -14.99
C ARG A 389 9.44 23.35 -16.14
N ASP A 390 8.73 24.11 -16.97
CA ASP A 390 9.35 25.02 -17.95
C ASP A 390 9.91 26.27 -17.25
N LEU A 391 11.20 26.23 -16.86
CA LEU A 391 11.84 27.27 -16.04
C LEU A 391 12.38 28.42 -16.89
N ASN A 392 12.44 28.27 -18.21
CA ASN A 392 12.91 29.28 -19.15
C ASN A 392 11.82 29.80 -20.11
N GLY A 393 10.59 29.31 -19.99
CA GLY A 393 9.44 29.74 -20.78
C GLY A 393 9.50 29.35 -22.26
N ASP A 394 10.27 28.31 -22.62
CA ASP A 394 10.43 27.87 -24.02
C ASP A 394 9.41 26.80 -24.47
N GLY A 395 8.50 26.42 -23.57
CA GLY A 395 7.46 25.43 -23.77
C GLY A 395 7.94 23.98 -23.57
N LYS A 396 9.15 23.77 -23.03
CA LYS A 396 9.71 22.45 -22.74
C LYS A 396 9.98 22.31 -21.26
N LEU A 397 9.81 21.10 -20.76
CA LEU A 397 10.01 20.83 -19.35
C LEU A 397 11.50 20.73 -19.01
N ASP A 398 11.91 21.46 -17.98
CA ASP A 398 13.24 21.45 -17.39
C ASP A 398 13.25 20.68 -16.07
N LEU A 399 14.45 20.30 -15.61
CA LEU A 399 14.65 19.65 -14.32
C LEU A 399 15.36 20.59 -13.34
N ALA A 400 14.72 20.84 -12.19
CA ALA A 400 15.38 21.37 -11.01
C ALA A 400 15.62 20.24 -10.00
N VAL A 401 16.86 20.11 -9.52
CA VAL A 401 17.27 19.01 -8.64
C VAL A 401 17.91 19.56 -7.38
N ALA A 402 17.40 19.15 -6.23
CA ALA A 402 18.00 19.40 -4.92
C ALA A 402 19.15 18.39 -4.68
N ASN A 403 20.37 18.91 -4.54
CA ASN A 403 21.58 18.12 -4.35
C ASN A 403 22.20 18.42 -2.97
N PRO A 404 21.72 17.77 -1.90
CA PRO A 404 22.38 17.81 -0.60
C PRO A 404 23.72 17.07 -0.64
N VAL A 405 24.68 17.46 0.21
CA VAL A 405 25.93 16.69 0.41
C VAL A 405 25.91 15.99 1.77
N SER A 406 26.50 14.80 1.83
CA SER A 406 26.48 13.96 3.04
C SER A 406 27.40 14.46 4.16
N GLU A 407 28.36 15.34 3.89
CA GLU A 407 29.32 15.88 4.86
C GLU A 407 29.56 17.39 4.64
N GLY A 408 29.07 18.24 5.56
CA GLY A 408 29.31 19.70 5.58
C GLY A 408 28.10 20.56 5.18
N ASN A 409 28.15 21.87 5.47
CA ASN A 409 27.22 22.87 4.94
C ASN A 409 27.55 23.09 3.45
N GLY A 410 27.15 22.16 2.62
CA GLY A 410 27.43 22.13 1.19
C GLY A 410 26.26 21.48 0.47
N GLY A 411 26.03 21.86 -0.78
CA GLY A 411 24.86 21.43 -1.53
C GLY A 411 24.25 22.60 -2.26
N PHE A 412 23.57 22.30 -3.35
CA PHE A 412 23.09 23.28 -4.31
C PHE A 412 21.86 22.75 -5.03
N VAL A 413 21.16 23.64 -5.74
CA VAL A 413 20.17 23.27 -6.74
C VAL A 413 20.86 23.20 -8.08
N SER A 414 20.65 22.14 -8.86
CA SER A 414 21.08 22.07 -10.26
C SER A 414 19.90 22.14 -11.20
N ILE A 415 20.03 22.94 -12.27
CA ILE A 415 19.05 23.11 -13.33
C ILE A 415 19.56 22.47 -14.61
N ARG A 416 18.74 21.65 -15.25
CA ARG A 416 19.01 21.06 -16.56
C ARG A 416 17.87 21.41 -17.50
N LEU A 417 18.17 22.14 -18.57
CA LEU A 417 17.16 22.57 -19.52
C LEU A 417 16.75 21.42 -20.44
N GLY A 418 15.45 21.27 -20.66
CA GLY A 418 14.88 20.26 -21.52
C GLY A 418 15.05 20.59 -23.00
N THR A 419 15.28 19.57 -23.81
CA THR A 419 15.31 19.74 -25.27
C THR A 419 13.95 19.47 -25.92
N GLY A 420 12.96 18.97 -25.15
CA GLY A 420 11.60 18.66 -25.60
C GLY A 420 11.45 17.32 -26.30
N ASN A 421 12.40 16.41 -26.10
CA ASN A 421 12.39 15.05 -26.66
C ASN A 421 12.85 14.02 -25.61
N GLY A 422 12.67 14.33 -24.32
CA GLY A 422 13.16 13.49 -23.22
C GLY A 422 14.65 13.60 -22.90
N SER A 423 15.40 14.50 -23.56
CA SER A 423 16.81 14.79 -23.24
C SER A 423 16.97 16.13 -22.51
N PHE A 424 18.07 16.26 -21.76
CA PHE A 424 18.33 17.41 -20.90
C PHE A 424 19.78 17.90 -21.04
N SER A 425 19.99 19.20 -20.83
CA SER A 425 21.31 19.82 -20.87
C SER A 425 22.23 19.35 -19.74
N ASN A 426 23.50 19.77 -19.82
CA ASN A 426 24.40 19.73 -18.66
C ASN A 426 23.83 20.61 -17.51
N PRO A 427 24.12 20.27 -16.25
CA PRO A 427 23.58 20.99 -15.10
C PRO A 427 24.24 22.36 -14.93
N THR A 428 23.45 23.34 -14.53
CA THR A 428 23.90 24.64 -14.01
C THR A 428 23.53 24.73 -12.53
N ASN A 429 24.48 25.11 -11.66
CA ASN A 429 24.29 25.05 -10.20
C ASN A 429 24.01 26.43 -9.60
N PHE A 430 23.13 26.47 -8.60
CA PHE A 430 22.72 27.66 -7.85
C PHE A 430 22.68 27.37 -6.35
N GLY A 431 22.95 28.38 -5.53
CA GLY A 431 22.78 28.26 -4.07
C GLY A 431 23.79 27.35 -3.39
N GLU A 432 25.07 27.47 -3.73
CA GLU A 432 26.14 26.72 -3.06
C GLU A 432 26.12 26.93 -1.54
N GLY A 433 26.04 25.83 -0.79
CA GLY A 433 26.10 25.82 0.68
C GLY A 433 24.75 25.74 1.41
N ILE A 434 23.63 25.60 0.69
CA ILE A 434 22.28 25.60 1.29
C ILE A 434 21.79 24.22 1.76
N ASP A 435 22.43 23.12 1.36
CA ASP A 435 22.04 21.72 1.67
C ASP A 435 20.54 21.42 1.49
N PRO A 436 20.03 21.50 0.25
CA PRO A 436 18.59 21.40 -0.02
C PRO A 436 18.10 19.95 0.04
N LYS A 437 16.95 19.70 0.69
CA LYS A 437 16.30 18.38 0.78
C LYS A 437 15.01 18.29 -0.02
N SER A 438 14.26 19.37 -0.10
CA SER A 438 13.06 19.45 -0.93
C SER A 438 13.11 20.73 -1.75
N ILE A 439 12.41 20.71 -2.89
CA ILE A 439 12.35 21.80 -3.85
C ILE A 439 10.93 21.91 -4.40
N ALA A 440 10.43 23.13 -4.45
CA ALA A 440 9.19 23.49 -5.13
C ALA A 440 9.43 24.69 -6.04
N SER A 441 8.52 24.92 -6.99
CA SER A 441 8.61 25.98 -7.99
C SER A 441 7.28 26.71 -8.10
N GLY A 442 7.33 28.00 -8.42
CA GLY A 442 6.15 28.86 -8.54
C GLY A 442 6.56 30.31 -8.79
N ASP A 443 5.62 31.15 -9.21
CA ASP A 443 5.84 32.60 -9.31
C ASP A 443 5.54 33.24 -7.94
N PHE A 444 6.56 33.42 -7.10
CA PHE A 444 6.36 33.93 -5.74
C PHE A 444 6.34 35.47 -5.68
N ASN A 445 6.77 36.14 -6.76
CA ASN A 445 6.90 37.59 -6.84
C ASN A 445 5.97 38.29 -7.85
N GLY A 446 5.15 37.51 -8.56
CA GLY A 446 4.13 37.98 -9.49
C GLY A 446 4.69 38.54 -10.81
N ASP A 447 5.92 38.18 -11.19
CA ASP A 447 6.57 38.69 -12.40
C ASP A 447 6.36 37.82 -13.65
N GLY A 448 5.63 36.71 -13.51
CA GLY A 448 5.30 35.75 -14.56
C GLY A 448 6.41 34.75 -14.87
N LYS A 449 7.48 34.68 -14.07
CA LYS A 449 8.57 33.72 -14.22
C LYS A 449 8.57 32.76 -13.04
N LEU A 450 9.04 31.53 -13.29
CA LEU A 450 9.13 30.54 -12.23
C LEU A 450 10.35 30.79 -11.36
N ASP A 451 10.10 30.90 -10.06
CA ASP A 451 11.08 30.92 -8.99
C ASP A 451 11.21 29.51 -8.37
N LEU A 452 12.20 29.34 -7.49
CA LEU A 452 12.40 28.10 -6.73
C LEU A 452 12.47 28.37 -5.23
N ILE A 453 11.88 27.48 -4.45
CA ILE A 453 11.99 27.46 -2.99
C ILE A 453 12.56 26.10 -2.55
N THR A 454 13.54 26.10 -1.64
CA THR A 454 14.09 24.86 -1.08
C THR A 454 14.00 24.80 0.43
N ALA A 455 13.67 23.61 0.94
CA ALA A 455 13.79 23.27 2.35
C ALA A 455 15.17 22.67 2.66
N SER A 456 15.78 23.07 3.77
CA SER A 456 17.10 22.60 4.19
C SER A 456 17.05 21.97 5.58
N ALA A 457 17.52 20.74 5.74
CA ALA A 457 17.44 20.01 7.02
C ALA A 457 18.35 20.61 8.11
N ASN A 458 19.47 21.22 7.71
CA ASN A 458 20.49 21.76 8.61
C ASN A 458 20.34 23.27 8.86
N SER A 459 19.36 23.92 8.23
CA SER A 459 19.09 25.35 8.35
C SER A 459 17.65 25.55 8.81
N ASN A 460 17.40 26.45 9.76
CA ASN A 460 16.03 26.80 10.17
C ASN A 460 15.32 27.71 9.14
N ASN A 461 15.78 27.72 7.88
CA ASN A 461 15.30 28.61 6.84
C ASN A 461 14.91 27.81 5.59
N LEU A 462 13.97 28.40 4.84
CA LEU A 462 13.77 28.09 3.43
C LEU A 462 14.63 29.04 2.59
N SER A 463 15.10 28.59 1.43
CA SER A 463 15.87 29.42 0.50
C SER A 463 15.06 29.70 -0.76
N LEU A 464 14.77 30.98 -1.03
CA LEU A 464 14.07 31.46 -2.23
C LEU A 464 15.07 31.92 -3.28
N PHE A 465 14.87 31.45 -4.51
CA PHE A 465 15.65 31.77 -5.69
C PHE A 465 14.72 32.42 -6.72
N LEU A 466 14.90 33.70 -7.00
CA LEU A 466 14.09 34.38 -8.00
C LEU A 466 14.59 34.04 -9.41
N GLY A 467 13.71 33.57 -10.26
CA GLY A 467 14.00 33.20 -11.64
C GLY A 467 14.04 34.42 -12.55
N ASP A 468 15.00 34.46 -13.47
CA ASP A 468 15.04 35.52 -14.49
C ASP A 468 14.28 35.16 -15.77
N GLY A 469 13.70 33.94 -15.82
CA GLY A 469 12.97 33.41 -16.96
C GLY A 469 13.86 32.84 -18.06
N SER A 470 15.16 32.68 -17.83
CA SER A 470 16.09 32.01 -18.76
C SER A 470 16.56 30.65 -18.24
N GLY A 471 15.98 30.17 -17.13
CA GLY A 471 16.51 29.06 -16.34
C GLY A 471 17.68 29.44 -15.43
N SER A 472 17.94 30.75 -15.27
CA SER A 472 18.91 31.28 -14.30
C SER A 472 18.21 31.90 -13.10
N PHE A 473 18.89 31.86 -11.95
CA PHE A 473 18.32 32.25 -10.67
C PHE A 473 19.20 33.24 -9.90
N SER A 474 18.56 34.10 -9.11
CA SER A 474 19.23 35.02 -8.20
C SER A 474 20.02 34.30 -7.11
N THR A 475 20.81 35.06 -6.35
CA THR A 475 21.30 34.56 -5.06
C THR A 475 20.12 34.26 -4.13
N ALA A 476 20.25 33.19 -3.34
CA ALA A 476 19.22 32.77 -2.39
C ALA A 476 18.87 33.86 -1.37
N VAL A 477 17.58 34.09 -1.14
CA VAL A 477 17.04 34.86 -0.03
C VAL A 477 16.55 33.88 1.03
N ASN A 478 17.03 34.03 2.27
CA ASN A 478 16.61 33.18 3.38
C ASN A 478 15.27 33.65 3.95
N ILE A 479 14.29 32.75 3.98
CA ILE A 479 13.00 32.94 4.64
C ILE A 479 13.05 32.23 5.98
N ILE A 480 12.78 32.96 7.05
CA ILE A 480 12.83 32.45 8.42
C ILE A 480 11.70 31.44 8.61
N ASN A 481 12.06 30.20 8.98
CA ASN A 481 11.12 29.16 9.38
C ASN A 481 11.29 28.83 10.88
N SER A 482 10.39 28.02 11.42
CA SER A 482 10.34 27.68 12.85
C SER A 482 11.23 26.47 13.23
N GLY A 483 11.83 25.76 12.26
CA GLY A 483 12.76 24.64 12.48
C GLY A 483 13.36 24.08 11.19
N GLY A 484 14.40 23.23 11.30
CA GLY A 484 15.06 22.58 10.17
C GLY A 484 14.06 21.88 9.25
N SER A 485 13.94 22.38 8.02
CA SER A 485 12.84 22.02 7.12
C SER A 485 13.20 20.80 6.27
N LEU A 486 12.29 19.82 6.19
CA LEU A 486 12.54 18.57 5.48
C LEU A 486 11.81 18.51 4.15
N ASP A 487 10.59 19.05 4.11
CA ASP A 487 9.77 19.19 2.93
C ASP A 487 9.23 20.62 2.79
N VAL A 488 8.94 21.03 1.56
CA VAL A 488 8.25 22.27 1.22
C VAL A 488 7.26 22.01 0.09
N THR A 489 6.03 22.44 0.29
CA THR A 489 4.98 22.48 -0.74
C THR A 489 4.38 23.87 -0.79
N THR A 490 3.73 24.21 -1.91
CA THR A 490 3.27 25.57 -2.19
C THR A 490 1.89 25.56 -2.81
N ALA A 491 1.00 26.40 -2.31
CA ALA A 491 -0.37 26.54 -2.81
C ALA A 491 -0.97 27.87 -2.32
N ASP A 492 -2.06 28.33 -2.95
CA ASP A 492 -2.87 29.46 -2.45
C ASP A 492 -3.84 28.95 -1.37
N LEU A 493 -3.46 29.06 -0.09
CA LEU A 493 -4.21 28.49 1.04
C LEU A 493 -5.28 29.44 1.56
N ASN A 494 -5.24 30.70 1.14
CA ASN A 494 -6.15 31.75 1.61
C ASN A 494 -7.08 32.32 0.51
N GLY A 495 -6.91 31.86 -0.73
CA GLY A 495 -7.73 32.22 -1.88
C GLY A 495 -7.46 33.63 -2.44
N ASP A 496 -6.29 34.21 -2.17
CA ASP A 496 -5.93 35.57 -2.63
C ASP A 496 -5.21 35.61 -3.98
N GLY A 497 -4.99 34.44 -4.60
CA GLY A 497 -4.33 34.26 -5.88
C GLY A 497 -2.80 34.27 -5.82
N LYS A 498 -2.20 34.23 -4.62
CA LYS A 498 -0.75 34.22 -4.43
C LYS A 498 -0.31 32.92 -3.78
N LEU A 499 0.91 32.51 -4.07
CA LEU A 499 1.45 31.27 -3.54
C LEU A 499 1.92 31.44 -2.09
N ASP A 500 1.40 30.58 -1.22
CA ASP A 500 1.85 30.41 0.16
C ASP A 500 2.83 29.23 0.27
N LEU A 501 3.54 29.15 1.40
CA LEU A 501 4.46 28.06 1.70
C LEU A 501 3.93 27.20 2.84
N VAL A 502 4.06 25.89 2.69
CA VAL A 502 3.87 24.91 3.75
C VAL A 502 5.17 24.12 3.89
N SER A 503 5.68 23.99 5.12
CA SER A 503 6.91 23.25 5.36
C SER A 503 6.80 22.33 6.55
N SER A 504 7.34 21.11 6.40
CA SER A 504 7.51 20.18 7.50
C SER A 504 8.80 20.49 8.25
N ASN A 505 8.67 20.66 9.56
CA ASN A 505 9.82 20.90 10.42
C ASN A 505 10.27 19.59 11.08
N GLY A 506 11.57 19.39 11.15
CA GLY A 506 12.18 18.16 11.64
C GLY A 506 11.93 17.86 13.12
N GLU A 507 12.52 16.75 13.55
CA GLU A 507 12.24 16.04 14.81
C GLU A 507 12.33 16.90 16.09
N ALA A 508 13.04 18.04 16.04
CA ALA A 508 13.15 18.96 17.16
C ALA A 508 11.84 19.72 17.46
N THR A 509 10.99 19.93 16.45
CA THR A 509 9.77 20.75 16.54
C THR A 509 8.50 19.99 16.18
N ASN A 510 8.57 18.99 15.29
CA ASN A 510 7.45 18.09 14.94
C ASN A 510 6.15 18.84 14.60
N ASN A 511 6.26 19.89 13.79
CA ASN A 511 5.11 20.69 13.38
C ASN A 511 5.22 21.06 11.90
N ILE A 512 4.11 21.56 11.37
CA ILE A 512 4.01 22.10 10.02
C ILE A 512 3.95 23.61 10.13
N SER A 513 4.84 24.32 9.43
CA SER A 513 4.77 25.76 9.28
C SER A 513 3.97 26.14 8.04
N VAL A 514 3.12 27.15 8.17
CA VAL A 514 2.44 27.83 7.06
C VAL A 514 2.88 29.28 7.05
N LEU A 515 3.32 29.76 5.88
CA LEU A 515 3.74 31.13 5.67
C LEU A 515 2.97 31.69 4.47
N LEU A 516 2.07 32.64 4.74
CA LEU A 516 1.29 33.30 3.69
C LEU A 516 2.18 34.23 2.85
N GLY A 517 2.10 34.11 1.53
CA GLY A 517 2.84 34.91 0.56
C GLY A 517 2.11 36.21 0.23
N ASP A 518 2.85 37.30 0.04
CA ASP A 518 2.27 38.58 -0.39
C ASP A 518 2.32 38.79 -1.91
N GLY A 519 2.87 37.82 -2.65
CA GLY A 519 3.02 37.85 -4.11
C GLY A 519 4.12 38.79 -4.59
N THR A 520 5.04 39.23 -3.70
CA THR A 520 6.19 40.07 -4.05
C THR A 520 7.52 39.42 -3.64
N GLY A 521 7.49 38.11 -3.36
CA GLY A 521 8.60 37.35 -2.82
C GLY A 521 8.78 37.47 -1.30
N ASN A 522 7.83 38.11 -0.59
CA ASN A 522 7.83 38.16 0.87
C ASN A 522 6.74 37.25 1.47
N PHE A 523 7.02 36.76 2.68
CA PHE A 523 6.15 35.85 3.40
C PHE A 523 5.90 36.35 4.82
N SER A 524 4.70 36.08 5.33
CA SER A 524 4.32 36.32 6.71
C SER A 524 5.15 35.47 7.69
N ALA A 525 5.06 35.80 8.97
CA ALA A 525 5.67 34.98 10.02
C ALA A 525 5.03 33.58 10.06
N PRO A 526 5.80 32.51 10.31
CA PRO A 526 5.28 31.14 10.28
C PRO A 526 4.23 30.89 11.36
N VAL A 527 3.09 30.35 10.95
CA VAL A 527 2.06 29.79 11.83
C VAL A 527 2.25 28.28 11.89
N ASN A 528 2.33 27.72 13.10
CA ASN A 528 2.66 26.30 13.29
C ASN A 528 1.43 25.47 13.65
N PHE A 529 1.27 24.33 12.98
CA PHE A 529 0.21 23.35 13.22
C PHE A 529 0.80 22.01 13.64
N SER A 530 0.13 21.32 14.57
CA SER A 530 0.53 19.98 15.00
C SER A 530 -0.12 18.92 14.11
N ALA A 531 0.69 18.05 13.49
CA ALA A 531 0.24 17.04 12.53
C ALA A 531 0.82 15.63 12.81
N GLY A 532 0.96 15.28 14.10
CA GLY A 532 1.67 14.07 14.53
C GLY A 532 3.15 14.34 14.83
N THR A 533 3.97 13.30 14.87
CA THR A 533 5.42 13.39 15.17
C THR A 533 6.24 12.73 14.07
N GLY A 534 7.25 13.40 13.50
CA GLY A 534 8.19 12.75 12.57
C GLY A 534 8.59 13.59 11.36
N ASN A 535 9.33 12.96 10.44
CA ASN A 535 9.69 13.58 9.18
C ASN A 535 8.47 13.51 8.25
N HIS A 536 7.92 14.67 7.87
CA HIS A 536 6.69 14.73 7.10
C HIS A 536 6.94 15.08 5.64
N PHE A 537 6.38 14.27 4.73
CA PHE A 537 6.00 14.78 3.42
C PHE A 537 4.59 15.34 3.50
N ILE A 538 4.39 16.48 2.87
CA ILE A 538 3.14 17.24 2.95
C ILE A 538 2.54 17.37 1.57
N THR A 539 1.23 17.17 1.48
CA THR A 539 0.45 17.54 0.30
C THR A 539 -0.76 18.37 0.70
N THR A 540 -1.34 19.07 -0.27
CA THR A 540 -2.51 19.93 -0.08
C THR A 540 -3.57 19.59 -1.12
N ALA A 541 -4.83 19.45 -0.69
CA ALA A 541 -5.97 19.20 -1.58
C ALA A 541 -7.27 19.59 -0.87
N ASP A 542 -8.34 19.87 -1.62
CA ASP A 542 -9.69 20.02 -1.06
C ASP A 542 -10.29 18.62 -0.82
N LEU A 543 -10.25 18.13 0.42
CA LEU A 543 -10.64 16.77 0.78
C LEU A 543 -12.14 16.66 1.14
N ASN A 544 -12.80 17.80 1.36
CA ASN A 544 -14.18 17.87 1.82
C ASN A 544 -15.13 18.56 0.82
N GLY A 545 -14.62 19.00 -0.33
CA GLY A 545 -15.38 19.61 -1.43
C GLY A 545 -15.86 21.03 -1.12
N ASP A 546 -15.25 21.74 -0.16
CA ASP A 546 -15.65 23.11 0.22
C ASP A 546 -14.87 24.21 -0.53
N SER A 547 -14.04 23.82 -1.50
CA SER A 547 -13.17 24.68 -2.31
C SER A 547 -12.06 25.38 -1.53
N LYS A 548 -11.70 24.87 -0.36
CA LYS A 548 -10.54 25.33 0.42
C LYS A 548 -9.53 24.19 0.52
N LEU A 549 -8.26 24.55 0.48
CA LEU A 549 -7.20 23.55 0.56
C LEU A 549 -7.01 23.08 2.00
N ASP A 550 -6.98 21.76 2.17
CA ASP A 550 -6.64 21.06 3.39
C ASP A 550 -5.17 20.60 3.37
N LEU A 551 -4.62 20.25 4.52
CA LEU A 551 -3.26 19.67 4.65
C LEU A 551 -3.32 18.18 4.95
N VAL A 552 -2.43 17.43 4.31
CA VAL A 552 -2.17 16.02 4.64
C VAL A 552 -0.68 15.82 4.89
N ALA A 553 -0.35 15.15 5.99
CA ALA A 553 1.03 14.85 6.37
C ALA A 553 1.22 13.35 6.64
N ALA A 554 2.18 12.75 5.95
CA ALA A 554 2.67 11.40 6.28
C ALA A 554 3.63 11.48 7.49
N SER A 555 3.52 10.57 8.45
CA SER A 555 4.32 10.62 9.69
C SER A 555 5.14 9.35 9.87
N ASN A 556 6.45 9.40 9.66
CA ASN A 556 7.31 8.20 9.67
C ASN A 556 7.93 7.79 11.03
N THR A 557 7.45 8.28 12.18
CA THR A 557 8.01 7.82 13.47
C THR A 557 7.50 6.44 13.86
N ILE A 558 8.40 5.66 14.50
CA ILE A 558 8.31 4.24 14.88
C ILE A 558 7.08 3.89 15.74
N SER A 559 6.25 4.85 16.12
CA SER A 559 5.04 4.67 16.94
C SER A 559 3.73 5.10 16.26
N ASN A 560 3.75 5.65 15.04
CA ASN A 560 2.57 6.23 14.41
C ASN A 560 2.49 5.87 12.92
N ASP A 561 1.88 4.72 12.62
CA ASP A 561 1.56 4.27 11.26
C ASP A 561 0.34 5.02 10.72
N ILE A 562 0.46 6.35 10.59
CA ILE A 562 -0.66 7.25 10.26
C ILE A 562 -0.32 8.28 9.19
N ILE A 563 -1.37 8.75 8.53
CA ILE A 563 -1.43 10.06 7.89
C ILE A 563 -2.33 11.00 8.72
N SER A 564 -1.94 12.26 8.82
CA SER A 564 -2.69 13.30 9.55
C SER A 564 -3.34 14.24 8.55
N VAL A 565 -4.64 14.50 8.69
CA VAL A 565 -5.42 15.42 7.86
C VAL A 565 -5.86 16.61 8.71
N LEU A 566 -5.59 17.83 8.24
CA LEU A 566 -6.02 19.06 8.88
C LEU A 566 -6.87 19.86 7.88
N LEU A 567 -8.16 20.03 8.19
CA LEU A 567 -9.07 20.76 7.31
C LEU A 567 -8.80 22.27 7.34
N GLY A 568 -8.70 22.88 6.17
CA GLY A 568 -8.43 24.30 5.99
C GLY A 568 -9.70 25.15 6.16
N ASP A 569 -9.54 26.34 6.73
CA ASP A 569 -10.64 27.30 6.82
C ASP A 569 -10.69 28.30 5.64
N GLY A 570 -9.73 28.20 4.73
CA GLY A 570 -9.58 29.06 3.55
C GLY A 570 -8.95 30.41 3.85
N THR A 571 -8.31 30.57 5.02
CA THR A 571 -7.55 31.78 5.40
C THR A 571 -6.08 31.48 5.68
N GLY A 572 -5.61 30.29 5.31
CA GLY A 572 -4.32 29.73 5.72
C GLY A 572 -4.28 29.18 7.14
N ASN A 573 -5.42 29.05 7.82
CA ASN A 573 -5.53 28.37 9.11
C ASN A 573 -6.15 26.97 8.94
N PHE A 574 -5.82 26.09 9.88
CA PHE A 574 -6.24 24.70 9.86
C PHE A 574 -6.86 24.25 11.18
N GLY A 575 -7.84 23.37 11.08
CA GLY A 575 -8.48 22.70 12.20
C GLY A 575 -7.56 21.69 12.90
N THR A 576 -8.11 20.96 13.86
CA THR A 576 -7.39 19.90 14.56
C THR A 576 -7.10 18.73 13.64
N ALA A 577 -5.89 18.17 13.73
CA ALA A 577 -5.50 16.99 12.96
C ALA A 577 -6.38 15.77 13.28
N THR A 578 -6.84 15.11 12.23
CA THR A 578 -7.51 13.81 12.26
C THR A 578 -6.58 12.77 11.67
N ASN A 579 -6.39 11.64 12.36
CA ASN A 579 -5.38 10.66 11.99
C ASN A 579 -6.02 9.40 11.39
N PHE A 580 -5.45 8.91 10.29
CA PHE A 580 -5.89 7.70 9.59
C PHE A 580 -4.76 6.68 9.55
N SER A 581 -5.05 5.43 9.90
CA SER A 581 -4.05 4.36 9.92
C SER A 581 -3.67 3.89 8.52
N VAL A 582 -2.37 3.71 8.29
CA VAL A 582 -1.76 3.23 7.04
C VAL A 582 -0.74 2.11 7.33
N GLY A 583 0.08 1.75 6.36
CA GLY A 583 1.18 0.80 6.54
C GLY A 583 2.32 1.33 7.42
N LEU A 584 3.31 0.47 7.68
CA LEU A 584 4.40 0.78 8.59
C LEU A 584 5.39 1.77 7.98
N SER A 585 5.75 2.81 8.74
CA SER A 585 6.69 3.87 8.31
C SER A 585 6.23 4.55 7.01
N PRO A 586 5.11 5.28 7.02
CA PRO A 586 4.66 6.02 5.84
C PRO A 586 5.67 7.11 5.48
N GLU A 587 6.22 7.03 4.27
CA GLU A 587 7.29 7.91 3.79
C GLU A 587 6.76 9.03 2.88
N SER A 588 5.61 8.90 2.23
CA SER A 588 5.04 9.95 1.37
C SER A 588 3.55 9.74 1.18
N VAL A 589 2.84 10.79 0.76
CA VAL A 589 1.40 10.80 0.51
C VAL A 589 1.05 11.66 -0.70
N VAL A 590 0.10 11.18 -1.51
CA VAL A 590 -0.51 11.92 -2.63
C VAL A 590 -2.02 11.91 -2.49
N ALA A 591 -2.67 12.93 -3.03
CA ALA A 591 -4.12 13.07 -3.08
C ALA A 591 -4.60 13.00 -4.53
N GLY A 592 -5.73 12.35 -4.77
CA GLY A 592 -6.32 12.21 -6.09
C GLY A 592 -7.60 11.37 -6.05
N ASP A 593 -8.43 11.45 -7.07
CA ASP A 593 -9.62 10.59 -7.20
C ASP A 593 -9.20 9.23 -7.81
N PHE A 594 -8.90 8.25 -6.97
CA PHE A 594 -8.36 6.95 -7.39
C PHE A 594 -9.46 5.95 -7.74
N ASN A 595 -10.73 6.21 -7.42
CA ASN A 595 -11.84 5.34 -7.79
C ASN A 595 -12.80 5.97 -8.82
N ALA A 596 -12.55 7.23 -9.20
CA ALA A 596 -13.35 8.05 -10.11
C ALA A 596 -14.77 8.31 -9.62
N ASP A 597 -14.97 8.47 -8.32
CA ASP A 597 -16.27 8.81 -7.72
C ASP A 597 -16.51 10.31 -7.53
N GLY A 598 -15.54 11.14 -7.94
CA GLY A 598 -15.57 12.60 -7.85
C GLY A 598 -15.13 13.15 -6.50
N LYS A 599 -14.59 12.31 -5.60
CA LYS A 599 -14.07 12.71 -4.29
C LYS A 599 -12.57 12.46 -4.24
N ILE A 600 -11.89 13.25 -3.41
CA ILE A 600 -10.45 13.10 -3.23
C ILE A 600 -10.16 11.95 -2.26
N ASP A 601 -9.35 11.01 -2.74
CA ASP A 601 -8.76 9.91 -1.99
C ASP A 601 -7.30 10.22 -1.62
N LEU A 602 -6.70 9.38 -0.77
CA LEU A 602 -5.28 9.48 -0.39
C LEU A 602 -4.54 8.18 -0.67
N ALA A 603 -3.30 8.28 -1.15
CA ALA A 603 -2.39 7.15 -1.29
C ALA A 603 -1.07 7.43 -0.59
N ALA A 604 -0.60 6.50 0.25
CA ALA A 604 0.62 6.63 1.05
C ALA A 604 1.61 5.48 0.79
N SER A 605 2.88 5.80 0.52
CA SER A 605 3.95 4.79 0.43
C SER A 605 4.47 4.44 1.81
N ASN A 606 4.56 3.15 2.15
CA ASN A 606 4.96 2.68 3.48
C ASN A 606 6.27 1.89 3.42
N GLY A 607 7.36 2.55 3.83
CA GLY A 607 8.73 2.05 3.69
C GLY A 607 8.95 0.72 4.39
N ALA A 608 8.55 0.61 5.65
CA ALA A 608 8.83 -0.58 6.45
C ALA A 608 7.93 -1.77 6.07
N SER A 609 6.68 -1.53 5.66
CA SER A 609 5.78 -2.62 5.23
C SER A 609 5.90 -2.99 3.75
N GLY A 610 6.61 -2.21 2.92
CA GLY A 610 6.81 -2.52 1.50
C GLY A 610 5.51 -2.51 0.69
N ASN A 611 4.62 -1.57 0.99
CA ASN A 611 3.31 -1.44 0.34
C ASN A 611 2.91 0.02 0.17
N VAL A 612 1.86 0.25 -0.63
CA VAL A 612 1.14 1.52 -0.74
C VAL A 612 -0.25 1.33 -0.13
N SER A 613 -0.63 2.22 0.79
CA SER A 613 -1.98 2.30 1.34
C SER A 613 -2.83 3.26 0.50
N VAL A 614 -4.02 2.88 0.06
CA VAL A 614 -5.01 3.77 -0.57
C VAL A 614 -6.24 3.87 0.33
N LEU A 615 -6.65 5.10 0.63
CA LEU A 615 -7.75 5.44 1.51
C LEU A 615 -8.79 6.20 0.70
N LEU A 616 -9.94 5.58 0.48
CA LEU A 616 -11.02 6.20 -0.30
C LEU A 616 -11.75 7.26 0.55
N GLY A 617 -11.85 8.48 0.02
CA GLY A 617 -12.49 9.61 0.67
C GLY A 617 -14.01 9.53 0.63
N ASP A 618 -14.67 10.00 1.68
CA ASP A 618 -16.13 10.11 1.69
C ASP A 618 -16.64 11.47 1.19
N GLY A 619 -15.73 12.40 0.91
CA GLY A 619 -16.00 13.76 0.46
C GLY A 619 -16.30 14.73 1.60
N THR A 620 -16.01 14.37 2.86
CA THR A 620 -16.18 15.24 4.04
C THR A 620 -14.86 15.48 4.79
N GLY A 621 -13.73 15.09 4.20
CA GLY A 621 -12.44 15.03 4.88
C GLY A 621 -12.23 13.78 5.74
N ASN A 622 -13.16 12.82 5.69
CA ASN A 622 -12.99 11.50 6.30
C ASN A 622 -12.68 10.44 5.23
N PHE A 623 -12.03 9.36 5.66
CA PHE A 623 -11.58 8.29 4.78
C PHE A 623 -11.97 6.91 5.29
N ASN A 624 -12.20 6.00 4.34
CA ASN A 624 -12.34 4.58 4.59
C ASN A 624 -11.00 3.97 5.06
N ASN A 625 -11.05 2.74 5.55
CA ASN A 625 -9.84 2.01 5.92
C ASN A 625 -8.90 1.86 4.71
N ALA A 626 -7.60 1.90 4.99
CA ALA A 626 -6.57 1.72 3.97
C ALA A 626 -6.63 0.33 3.31
N THR A 627 -6.73 0.31 1.99
CA THR A 627 -6.43 -0.86 1.16
C THR A 627 -4.95 -0.86 0.82
N ASN A 628 -4.24 -1.97 1.07
CA ASN A 628 -2.79 -2.04 0.90
C ASN A 628 -2.39 -2.86 -0.33
N PHE A 629 -1.55 -2.27 -1.18
CA PHE A 629 -1.00 -2.89 -2.38
C PHE A 629 0.51 -3.11 -2.20
N SER A 630 0.97 -4.36 -2.31
CA SER A 630 2.40 -4.67 -2.18
C SER A 630 3.19 -4.08 -3.34
N VAL A 631 4.31 -3.42 -3.05
CA VAL A 631 5.25 -2.84 -4.02
C VAL A 631 6.66 -3.39 -3.74
N GLY A 632 7.70 -2.75 -4.27
CA GLY A 632 9.08 -3.09 -3.92
C GLY A 632 9.43 -2.78 -2.46
N THR A 633 10.68 -3.06 -2.08
CA THR A 633 11.14 -2.94 -0.69
C THR A 633 11.57 -1.52 -0.36
N TYR A 634 11.03 -0.98 0.73
CA TYR A 634 11.29 0.37 1.20
C TYR A 634 10.89 1.46 0.18
N PRO A 635 9.60 1.54 -0.22
CA PRO A 635 9.10 2.62 -1.04
C PRO A 635 9.25 3.96 -0.29
N ARG A 636 9.94 4.93 -0.90
CA ARG A 636 10.30 6.21 -0.25
C ARG A 636 9.46 7.40 -0.68
N PHE A 637 8.79 7.28 -1.81
CA PHE A 637 7.98 8.35 -2.36
C PHE A 637 6.81 7.75 -3.14
N ILE A 638 5.84 8.58 -3.50
CA ILE A 638 4.72 8.18 -4.35
C ILE A 638 4.34 9.34 -5.26
N ALA A 639 4.09 9.04 -6.53
CA ALA A 639 3.52 9.97 -7.50
C ALA A 639 2.24 9.36 -8.07
N ALA A 640 1.28 10.23 -8.40
CA ALA A 640 0.04 9.86 -9.08
C ALA A 640 0.05 10.40 -10.51
N GLY A 641 -0.49 9.64 -11.46
CA GLY A 641 -0.59 10.03 -12.86
C GLY A 641 -1.29 8.95 -13.67
N ASP A 642 -1.86 9.29 -14.83
CA ASP A 642 -2.43 8.32 -15.77
C ASP A 642 -1.33 7.76 -16.68
N PHE A 643 -0.70 6.65 -16.27
CA PHE A 643 0.47 6.09 -16.97
C PHE A 643 0.08 5.20 -18.17
N ASN A 644 -1.20 4.83 -18.29
CA ASN A 644 -1.72 3.97 -19.35
C ASN A 644 -2.81 4.62 -20.23
N VAL A 645 -3.06 5.92 -20.05
CA VAL A 645 -3.97 6.76 -20.84
C VAL A 645 -5.40 6.23 -20.82
N ASP A 646 -5.84 5.71 -19.67
CA ASP A 646 -7.19 5.19 -19.49
C ASP A 646 -8.14 6.18 -18.78
N GLY A 647 -7.63 7.37 -18.48
CA GLY A 647 -8.35 8.43 -17.78
C GLY A 647 -8.44 8.24 -16.28
N LYS A 648 -7.68 7.31 -15.68
CA LYS A 648 -7.62 7.07 -14.24
C LYS A 648 -6.24 7.36 -13.70
N LEU A 649 -6.21 7.81 -12.45
CA LEU A 649 -4.94 7.98 -11.74
C LEU A 649 -4.40 6.61 -11.32
N ASP A 650 -3.20 6.33 -11.79
CA ASP A 650 -2.31 5.25 -11.36
C ASP A 650 -1.31 5.77 -10.32
N LEU A 651 -0.49 4.87 -9.75
CA LEU A 651 0.53 5.23 -8.76
C LEU A 651 1.90 4.69 -9.14
N ALA A 652 2.95 5.50 -8.95
CA ALA A 652 4.34 5.12 -9.13
C ALA A 652 5.14 5.32 -7.84
N THR A 653 5.98 4.36 -7.46
CA THR A 653 6.81 4.44 -6.25
C THR A 653 8.26 3.99 -6.48
N PRO A 654 9.26 4.82 -6.14
CA PRO A 654 10.65 4.41 -6.06
C PRO A 654 10.93 3.57 -4.81
N ASN A 655 11.48 2.38 -5.00
CA ASN A 655 11.77 1.44 -3.94
C ASN A 655 13.26 1.41 -3.62
N PHE A 656 13.63 2.04 -2.52
CA PHE A 656 15.02 2.31 -2.18
C PHE A 656 15.86 1.05 -2.00
N THR A 657 15.31 0.00 -1.38
CA THR A 657 16.06 -1.22 -1.05
C THR A 657 16.05 -2.23 -2.19
N SER A 658 14.92 -2.38 -2.90
CA SER A 658 14.85 -3.27 -4.07
C SER A 658 15.43 -2.64 -5.34
N GLN A 659 15.76 -1.35 -5.32
CA GLN A 659 16.46 -0.62 -6.39
C GLN A 659 15.67 -0.57 -7.70
N ASP A 660 14.35 -0.52 -7.58
CA ASP A 660 13.40 -0.51 -8.69
C ASP A 660 12.29 0.52 -8.49
N VAL A 661 11.41 0.64 -9.48
CA VAL A 661 10.18 1.43 -9.39
C VAL A 661 8.99 0.48 -9.57
N SER A 662 7.97 0.62 -8.73
CA SER A 662 6.70 -0.08 -8.91
C SER A 662 5.68 0.85 -9.54
N ILE A 663 4.88 0.29 -10.46
CA ILE A 663 3.71 0.96 -11.07
C ILE A 663 2.47 0.16 -10.68
N LEU A 664 1.53 0.84 -10.06
CA LEU A 664 0.21 0.34 -9.68
C LEU A 664 -0.80 0.94 -10.65
N LEU A 665 -1.21 0.16 -11.65
CA LEU A 665 -2.26 0.57 -12.56
C LEU A 665 -3.63 0.42 -11.90
N ASN A 666 -4.45 1.45 -12.06
CA ASN A 666 -5.85 1.41 -11.73
C ASN A 666 -6.57 0.55 -12.76
N VAL A 667 -7.24 -0.51 -12.32
CA VAL A 667 -7.86 -1.45 -13.26
C VAL A 667 -9.22 -0.93 -13.67
N ALA A 668 -9.38 -0.64 -14.96
CA ALA A 668 -10.59 -0.09 -15.55
C ALA A 668 -11.23 -1.06 -16.55
N ALA A 669 -12.55 -1.21 -16.47
CA ALA A 669 -13.34 -1.98 -17.44
C ALA A 669 -14.00 -1.09 -18.49
N ASN A 670 -13.98 -1.51 -19.75
CA ASN A 670 -14.51 -0.78 -20.91
C ASN A 670 -15.29 -1.69 -21.84
N PHE A 671 -16.36 -1.21 -22.47
CA PHE A 671 -16.83 -1.83 -23.72
C PHE A 671 -15.84 -1.56 -24.84
N GLY A 672 -15.70 -2.49 -25.79
CA GLY A 672 -14.72 -2.37 -26.88
C GLY A 672 -15.07 -1.31 -27.93
N ALA A 673 -16.30 -0.80 -27.95
CA ALA A 673 -16.70 0.34 -28.76
C ALA A 673 -17.92 1.05 -28.16
N ILE A 674 -18.04 2.35 -28.45
CA ILE A 674 -19.20 3.17 -28.07
C ILE A 674 -20.45 2.76 -28.87
N ASN A 675 -20.28 2.38 -30.14
CA ASN A 675 -21.36 2.04 -31.05
C ASN A 675 -21.13 0.70 -31.75
N TYR A 676 -22.18 -0.11 -31.78
CA TYR A 676 -22.31 -1.31 -32.59
C TYR A 676 -23.56 -1.20 -33.46
N SER A 677 -23.59 -1.94 -34.55
CA SER A 677 -24.76 -2.05 -35.41
C SER A 677 -24.96 -3.48 -35.85
N ALA A 678 -26.21 -3.88 -35.97
CA ALA A 678 -26.61 -5.16 -36.51
C ALA A 678 -27.93 -5.03 -37.26
N ILE A 679 -28.17 -6.02 -38.11
CA ILE A 679 -29.38 -6.11 -38.90
C ILE A 679 -30.19 -7.27 -38.33
N GLU A 680 -31.47 -7.03 -38.07
CA GLU A 680 -32.41 -8.08 -37.82
C GLU A 680 -32.71 -8.82 -39.13
N GLY A 681 -32.41 -10.11 -39.14
CA GLY A 681 -32.63 -10.98 -40.29
C GLY A 681 -33.63 -12.08 -39.95
N SER A 682 -33.82 -13.03 -40.86
CA SER A 682 -34.77 -14.13 -40.70
C SER A 682 -34.38 -15.20 -39.66
N THR A 683 -33.25 -15.03 -38.96
CA THR A 683 -32.75 -15.93 -37.91
C THR A 683 -32.04 -15.14 -36.82
N ASP A 684 -32.13 -15.60 -35.58
CA ASP A 684 -31.46 -14.99 -34.42
C ASP A 684 -29.98 -14.68 -34.75
N THR A 685 -29.59 -13.45 -34.48
CA THR A 685 -28.23 -12.95 -34.76
C THR A 685 -27.55 -12.57 -33.47
N VAL A 686 -26.34 -13.08 -33.23
CA VAL A 686 -25.56 -12.78 -32.03
C VAL A 686 -24.55 -11.69 -32.33
N VAL A 687 -24.63 -10.59 -31.59
CA VAL A 687 -23.60 -9.54 -31.57
C VAL A 687 -22.81 -9.69 -30.27
N ASN A 688 -21.51 -9.93 -30.39
CA ASN A 688 -20.61 -9.99 -29.25
C ASN A 688 -20.07 -8.59 -28.96
N LEU A 689 -20.44 -8.05 -27.81
CA LEU A 689 -19.94 -6.77 -27.29
C LEU A 689 -18.80 -7.08 -26.32
N PRO A 690 -17.52 -6.99 -26.74
CA PRO A 690 -16.41 -7.21 -25.84
C PRO A 690 -16.42 -6.17 -24.71
N VAL A 691 -16.24 -6.65 -23.48
CA VAL A 691 -15.82 -5.87 -22.32
C VAL A 691 -14.35 -6.22 -22.06
N THR A 692 -13.50 -5.21 -21.90
CA THR A 692 -12.06 -5.37 -21.74
C THR A 692 -11.53 -4.68 -20.49
N LEU A 693 -10.53 -5.28 -19.85
CA LEU A 693 -9.71 -4.62 -18.84
C LEU A 693 -8.47 -4.01 -19.47
N ASN A 694 -8.07 -2.84 -18.98
CA ASN A 694 -6.85 -2.11 -19.37
C ASN A 694 -5.56 -2.75 -18.83
N ALA A 695 -5.65 -3.51 -17.74
CA ALA A 695 -4.53 -4.13 -17.07
C ALA A 695 -4.94 -5.47 -16.47
N THR A 696 -3.96 -6.33 -16.22
CA THR A 696 -4.16 -7.56 -15.46
C THR A 696 -4.68 -7.19 -14.08
N PRO A 697 -5.93 -7.55 -13.74
CA PRO A 697 -6.49 -7.24 -12.44
C PRO A 697 -5.78 -8.12 -11.43
N ALA A 698 -5.55 -7.65 -10.22
CA ALA A 698 -4.99 -8.55 -9.21
C ALA A 698 -5.93 -8.88 -8.04
N VAL A 699 -7.12 -8.30 -8.05
CA VAL A 699 -8.35 -8.85 -7.47
C VAL A 699 -9.32 -9.17 -8.60
N ASP A 700 -10.49 -9.72 -8.31
CA ASP A 700 -11.50 -9.87 -9.35
C ASP A 700 -12.11 -8.54 -9.71
N VAL A 701 -12.29 -8.34 -11.02
CA VAL A 701 -13.12 -7.25 -11.51
C VAL A 701 -14.46 -7.83 -11.93
N THR A 702 -15.52 -7.47 -11.22
CA THR A 702 -16.88 -7.86 -11.60
C THR A 702 -17.70 -6.62 -11.93
N SER A 703 -18.56 -6.73 -12.94
CA SER A 703 -19.50 -5.68 -13.29
C SER A 703 -20.80 -6.27 -13.80
N ALA A 704 -21.92 -5.83 -13.24
CA ALA A 704 -23.23 -6.13 -13.79
C ALA A 704 -23.42 -5.40 -15.13
N ILE A 705 -24.03 -6.05 -16.11
CA ILE A 705 -24.45 -5.38 -17.35
C ILE A 705 -25.85 -4.83 -17.13
N VAL A 706 -25.96 -3.52 -17.08
CA VAL A 706 -27.20 -2.81 -16.73
C VAL A 706 -27.80 -2.23 -18.01
N LEU A 707 -29.09 -2.52 -18.24
CA LEU A 707 -29.84 -1.90 -19.32
C LEU A 707 -30.12 -0.43 -18.99
N ASN A 708 -29.77 0.47 -19.88
CA ASN A 708 -30.09 1.88 -19.74
C ASN A 708 -31.55 2.13 -20.16
N PRO A 709 -32.37 2.83 -19.35
CA PRO A 709 -33.77 3.13 -19.67
C PRO A 709 -34.02 3.90 -20.98
N ILE A 710 -32.98 4.48 -21.60
CA ILE A 710 -33.08 5.13 -22.92
C ILE A 710 -33.13 4.14 -24.08
N SER A 711 -32.94 2.85 -23.83
CA SER A 711 -33.06 1.79 -24.84
C SER A 711 -34.47 1.80 -25.44
N THR A 712 -34.55 1.65 -26.76
CA THR A 712 -35.84 1.62 -27.47
C THR A 712 -36.32 0.20 -27.78
N ALA A 713 -35.38 -0.75 -27.89
CA ALA A 713 -35.70 -2.17 -28.04
C ALA A 713 -36.15 -2.80 -26.71
N THR A 714 -37.05 -3.77 -26.81
CA THR A 714 -37.69 -4.50 -25.71
C THR A 714 -37.00 -5.83 -25.43
N GLN A 715 -36.42 -5.97 -24.23
CA GLN A 715 -35.78 -7.22 -23.82
C GLN A 715 -36.73 -8.41 -23.81
N ASN A 716 -36.25 -9.56 -24.28
CA ASN A 716 -36.95 -10.84 -24.52
C ASN A 716 -37.93 -10.86 -25.70
N SER A 717 -38.33 -9.69 -26.21
CA SER A 717 -39.03 -9.58 -27.50
C SER A 717 -37.98 -9.52 -28.61
N ASP A 718 -37.15 -8.48 -28.58
CA ASP A 718 -36.31 -8.11 -29.72
C ASP A 718 -34.86 -8.57 -29.50
N TYR A 719 -34.47 -8.79 -28.24
CA TYR A 719 -33.16 -9.33 -27.91
C TYR A 719 -33.08 -10.01 -26.54
N THR A 720 -32.05 -10.85 -26.34
CA THR A 720 -31.64 -11.36 -25.02
C THR A 720 -30.15 -11.11 -24.78
N ILE A 721 -29.73 -10.94 -23.53
CA ILE A 721 -28.34 -10.66 -23.14
C ILE A 721 -27.78 -11.82 -22.32
N SER A 722 -26.56 -12.27 -22.63
CA SER A 722 -25.80 -13.21 -21.78
C SER A 722 -24.29 -13.00 -21.92
N PRO A 723 -23.50 -12.98 -20.83
CA PRO A 723 -23.96 -13.00 -19.44
C PRO A 723 -24.51 -11.63 -18.99
N THR A 724 -25.26 -11.58 -17.89
CA THR A 724 -25.72 -10.33 -17.24
C THR A 724 -24.69 -9.75 -16.26
N THR A 725 -23.55 -10.41 -16.11
CA THR A 725 -22.42 -9.98 -15.29
C THR A 725 -21.14 -10.46 -15.98
N VAL A 726 -20.18 -9.56 -16.14
CA VAL A 726 -18.81 -9.91 -16.56
C VAL A 726 -17.95 -10.04 -15.31
N SER A 727 -17.07 -11.04 -15.28
CA SER A 727 -16.24 -11.32 -14.11
C SER A 727 -14.85 -11.74 -14.55
N PHE A 728 -13.86 -10.86 -14.37
CA PHE A 728 -12.47 -11.08 -14.70
C PHE A 728 -11.73 -11.58 -13.45
N PRO A 729 -11.26 -12.83 -13.43
CA PRO A 729 -10.54 -13.35 -12.28
C PRO A 729 -9.20 -12.62 -12.08
N ALA A 730 -8.80 -12.46 -10.83
CA ALA A 730 -7.48 -11.97 -10.45
C ALA A 730 -6.37 -12.71 -11.20
N ASN A 731 -5.39 -11.96 -11.68
CA ASN A 731 -4.25 -12.38 -12.47
C ASN A 731 -4.61 -13.01 -13.83
N THR A 732 -5.86 -12.86 -14.30
CA THR A 732 -6.23 -13.33 -15.63
C THR A 732 -5.40 -12.62 -16.69
N THR A 733 -4.87 -13.39 -17.64
CA THR A 733 -4.27 -12.85 -18.87
C THR A 733 -5.32 -12.65 -19.96
N ASN A 734 -6.50 -13.25 -19.82
CA ASN A 734 -7.63 -12.98 -20.70
C ASN A 734 -8.37 -11.74 -20.17
N LEU A 735 -8.01 -10.59 -20.71
CA LEU A 735 -8.58 -9.30 -20.37
C LEU A 735 -9.82 -8.97 -21.20
N THR A 736 -10.46 -9.93 -21.86
CA THR A 736 -11.67 -9.70 -22.66
C THR A 736 -12.75 -10.73 -22.38
N GLN A 737 -13.97 -10.27 -22.12
CA GLN A 737 -15.18 -11.08 -22.04
C GLN A 737 -16.27 -10.51 -22.92
N ASN A 738 -16.92 -11.35 -23.70
CA ASN A 738 -17.99 -10.91 -24.58
C ASN A 738 -19.34 -10.96 -23.87
N VAL A 739 -20.08 -9.86 -23.96
CA VAL A 739 -21.52 -9.82 -23.69
C VAL A 739 -22.24 -10.12 -25.01
N ALA A 740 -22.86 -11.27 -25.11
CA ALA A 740 -23.63 -11.66 -26.28
C ALA A 740 -25.02 -11.03 -26.21
N VAL A 741 -25.32 -10.16 -27.17
CA VAL A 741 -26.68 -9.68 -27.44
C VAL A 741 -27.23 -10.51 -28.58
N THR A 742 -28.16 -11.41 -28.28
CA THR A 742 -28.86 -12.22 -29.28
C THR A 742 -30.10 -11.47 -29.71
N ILE A 743 -30.06 -10.87 -30.89
CA ILE A 743 -31.20 -10.24 -31.56
C ILE A 743 -32.14 -11.36 -31.97
N LYS A 744 -33.42 -11.24 -31.60
CA LYS A 744 -34.46 -12.19 -31.93
C LYS A 744 -34.98 -11.86 -33.31
N ALA A 745 -35.05 -12.87 -34.16
CA ALA A 745 -35.59 -12.69 -35.49
C ALA A 745 -37.10 -12.82 -35.48
N ASP A 746 -37.76 -11.86 -36.11
CA ASP A 746 -39.11 -12.05 -36.61
C ASP A 746 -39.27 -11.54 -38.05
N ASN A 747 -40.51 -11.30 -38.48
CA ASN A 747 -40.82 -10.80 -39.83
C ASN A 747 -41.81 -9.62 -39.74
N ILE A 748 -41.85 -8.93 -38.61
CA ILE A 748 -42.69 -7.77 -38.37
C ILE A 748 -41.90 -6.55 -38.86
N PRO A 749 -42.46 -5.74 -39.78
CA PRO A 749 -41.84 -4.49 -40.16
C PRO A 749 -41.83 -3.49 -39.01
N GLU A 750 -40.64 -3.12 -38.56
CA GLU A 750 -40.37 -2.25 -37.42
C GLU A 750 -39.43 -1.10 -37.79
N ASN A 751 -39.35 -0.09 -36.93
CA ASN A 751 -38.35 0.96 -37.08
C ASN A 751 -37.01 0.47 -36.52
N SER A 752 -35.90 1.11 -36.88
CA SER A 752 -34.64 0.81 -36.20
C SER A 752 -34.70 1.19 -34.73
N GLU A 753 -34.18 0.30 -33.88
CA GLU A 753 -34.21 0.43 -32.43
C GLU A 753 -32.80 0.31 -31.84
N THR A 754 -32.68 0.54 -30.54
CA THR A 754 -31.41 0.59 -29.83
C THR A 754 -31.45 -0.16 -28.51
N VAL A 755 -30.36 -0.88 -28.23
CA VAL A 755 -30.04 -1.43 -26.91
C VAL A 755 -28.86 -0.65 -26.36
N VAL A 756 -29.06 0.07 -25.26
CA VAL A 756 -28.01 0.83 -24.58
C VAL A 756 -27.64 0.11 -23.29
N LEU A 757 -26.38 -0.32 -23.17
CA LEU A 757 -25.87 -1.07 -22.03
C LEU A 757 -24.81 -0.27 -21.28
N ASN A 758 -24.91 -0.29 -19.96
CA ASN A 758 -23.95 0.30 -19.04
C ASN A 758 -23.22 -0.81 -18.27
N LEU A 759 -21.94 -0.56 -17.97
CA LEU A 759 -21.30 -1.22 -16.84
C LEU A 759 -21.94 -0.69 -15.55
N GLY A 760 -22.43 -1.59 -14.71
CA GLY A 760 -22.99 -1.28 -13.40
C GLY A 760 -21.88 -0.97 -12.38
N ASN A 761 -22.18 -1.12 -11.09
CA ASN A 761 -21.15 -1.01 -10.06
C ASN A 761 -20.03 -2.01 -10.34
N ILE A 762 -18.80 -1.51 -10.41
CA ILE A 762 -17.61 -2.32 -10.64
C ILE A 762 -16.95 -2.58 -9.29
N THR A 763 -16.70 -3.84 -8.98
CA THR A 763 -15.93 -4.25 -7.80
C THR A 763 -14.51 -4.58 -8.22
N GLY A 764 -13.51 -4.25 -7.40
CA GLY A 764 -12.10 -4.58 -7.66
C GLY A 764 -11.44 -3.84 -8.83
N GLY A 765 -12.15 -2.87 -9.40
CA GLY A 765 -11.69 -1.96 -10.44
C GLY A 765 -12.65 -0.76 -10.54
N SER A 766 -12.46 0.05 -11.57
CA SER A 766 -13.27 1.23 -11.86
C SER A 766 -13.83 1.19 -13.30
N ALA A 767 -14.73 2.12 -13.62
CA ALA A 767 -15.28 2.24 -14.96
C ALA A 767 -14.33 3.06 -15.83
N GLY A 768 -13.89 2.52 -16.97
CA GLY A 768 -12.97 3.23 -17.87
C GLY A 768 -13.64 4.31 -18.73
N THR A 769 -13.02 4.66 -19.86
CA THR A 769 -13.49 5.70 -20.79
C THR A 769 -14.75 5.32 -21.58
N ILE A 770 -15.05 4.02 -21.74
CA ILE A 770 -16.23 3.51 -22.44
C ILE A 770 -17.10 2.66 -21.49
N PRO A 771 -17.75 3.27 -20.49
CA PRO A 771 -18.60 2.55 -19.54
C PRO A 771 -20.00 2.24 -20.09
N GLN A 772 -20.35 2.81 -21.25
CA GLN A 772 -21.64 2.62 -21.93
C GLN A 772 -21.42 2.30 -23.42
N THR A 773 -22.23 1.42 -23.97
CA THR A 773 -22.27 1.12 -25.41
C THR A 773 -23.70 1.10 -25.95
N THR A 774 -23.85 1.44 -27.22
CA THR A 774 -25.13 1.41 -27.93
C THR A 774 -25.07 0.43 -29.10
N LEU A 775 -25.97 -0.56 -29.12
CA LEU A 775 -26.21 -1.42 -30.28
C LEU A 775 -27.44 -0.92 -31.02
N THR A 776 -27.28 -0.51 -32.28
CA THR A 776 -28.39 -0.18 -33.18
C THR A 776 -28.84 -1.44 -33.94
N ILE A 777 -30.12 -1.78 -33.84
CA ILE A 777 -30.75 -2.90 -34.54
C ILE A 777 -31.57 -2.33 -35.69
N SER A 778 -31.22 -2.69 -36.92
CA SER A 778 -31.90 -2.23 -38.14
C SER A 778 -32.77 -3.36 -38.70
N ASP A 779 -34.05 -3.11 -38.94
CA ASP A 779 -34.95 -4.08 -39.55
C ASP A 779 -34.78 -4.15 -41.09
N THR A 780 -34.91 -5.35 -41.65
CA THR A 780 -34.92 -5.61 -43.11
C THR A 780 -36.28 -6.04 -43.66
N ALA A 781 -37.31 -6.18 -42.83
CA ALA A 781 -38.62 -6.57 -43.30
C ALA A 781 -39.17 -5.54 -44.30
N PRO A 782 -39.75 -5.99 -45.43
CA PRO A 782 -40.25 -5.09 -46.45
C PRO A 782 -41.38 -4.23 -45.87
N THR A 783 -41.25 -2.91 -46.00
CA THR A 783 -42.29 -1.95 -45.62
C THR A 783 -43.62 -2.37 -46.26
N PRO A 784 -44.74 -2.42 -45.52
CA PRO A 784 -46.01 -2.85 -46.08
C PRO A 784 -46.36 -1.96 -47.27
N THR A 785 -46.55 -2.57 -48.43
CA THR A 785 -46.98 -1.86 -49.63
C THR A 785 -48.31 -1.17 -49.31
N PRO A 786 -48.47 0.15 -49.58
CA PRO A 786 -49.72 0.84 -49.28
C PRO A 786 -50.87 0.09 -49.94
N ALA A 787 -51.87 -0.29 -49.13
CA ALA A 787 -53.05 -0.97 -49.64
C ALA A 787 -53.65 -0.15 -50.80
N THR A 788 -53.73 -0.76 -51.98
CA THR A 788 -54.38 -0.17 -53.15
C THR A 788 -55.76 0.33 -52.71
N PRO A 789 -56.09 1.62 -52.89
CA PRO A 789 -57.37 2.13 -52.43
C PRO A 789 -58.50 1.33 -53.09
N ALA A 790 -59.45 0.88 -52.26
CA ALA A 790 -60.61 0.14 -52.73
C ALA A 790 -61.29 0.90 -53.88
N PRO A 791 -61.71 0.22 -54.96
CA PRO A 791 -62.35 0.89 -56.08
C PRO A 791 -63.58 1.64 -55.57
N THR A 792 -63.63 2.93 -55.88
CA THR A 792 -64.73 3.83 -55.55
C THR A 792 -66.05 3.21 -55.98
N PRO A 793 -67.08 3.12 -55.11
CA PRO A 793 -68.39 2.60 -55.51
C PRO A 793 -68.93 3.39 -56.69
N ALA A 794 -69.34 2.68 -57.75
CA ALA A 794 -69.95 3.30 -58.93
C ALA A 794 -71.17 4.13 -58.52
N THR A 795 -71.21 5.36 -59.01
CA THR A 795 -72.28 6.33 -58.78
C THR A 795 -73.61 5.76 -59.32
N PRO A 796 -74.72 5.78 -58.55
CA PRO A 796 -76.01 5.36 -59.07
C PRO A 796 -76.47 6.31 -60.18
N ALA A 797 -76.96 5.76 -61.28
CA ALA A 797 -77.55 6.53 -62.38
C ALA A 797 -78.72 7.41 -61.87
N PRO A 798 -78.86 8.65 -62.37
CA PRO A 798 -79.92 9.55 -61.93
C PRO A 798 -81.30 9.00 -62.35
N THR A 799 -82.23 8.97 -61.40
CA THR A 799 -83.64 8.68 -61.64
C THR A 799 -84.31 9.93 -62.25
N PRO A 800 -85.12 9.83 -63.30
CA PRO A 800 -85.69 11.00 -63.97
C PRO A 800 -86.93 11.53 -63.24
N ALA A 801 -86.91 12.81 -62.88
CA ALA A 801 -88.06 13.72 -62.83
C ALA A 801 -87.56 15.18 -62.83
#